data_AF-D0IHC7-F1
#
_entry.id   AF-D0IHC7-F1
#
_cell.length_a   1.000
_cell.length_b   1.000
_cell.length_c   1.000
_cell.angle_alpha   90.00
_cell.angle_beta   90.00
_cell.angle_gamma   90.00
#
_symmetry.space_group_name_H-M   'P 1'
#
loop_
_entity.id
_entity.type
_entity.pdbx_description
1 polymer ?
#
loop_
_entity_poly.entity_id
_entity_poly.type
_entity_poly.pdbx_seq_one_letter_code
_entity_poly.pdbx_strand_id
1 'polypeptide(L)'
;MMNAVESIVEWSKDKPVWWNLALKVALEEGELNQNHIDFIFNFAKSVEGLEPKHPNHEQLLSPIDISGYMAEENSVRLISLSQVEGVAALAEDQKLDFRKDGLTIVYGDNGAGKSSYTSILKHACLTRGALKPIAGNVFTSAPKPPQALLTLEIDNTPTELTWSNGASNNNAAKSIRVFDTSSAHHYLSNEDALGYKPVGLNLITELTKVVESIKNRISEDVMSGNGFVAIPSLNSQSKASLFLNQISELTNEADIELHCATKDEIESIKPLQDELVSDMAKSPEQIRKSLIKQRSYISPLLESYKRPIEVLGPSNFEVLKSLDLDYQKKKQVSDTLRQKTLSDLPFDNICDTQWTVLWRAAKDFLVKENKGQKFPPTKGDSCPLCLQDIQETSADKLQELEAFINDKAAKNTDEALKALIQAKSVVRSLSLNIAQFEGVLNELDVIKPGLKVGLEKLNQSLINRQAVLSGSALPESLDEISLSHFQALREIDKELFTQIGELEQQSSNNEFVAKKQARLTELTDRAYVAKHKANIITNVRRSKIVAKLNKISDQSATRSISTLSARIYSQGVIEPLKESFVKELKSFGFNRFDINVKTRNKAGQQQFKLELANSNESVVGKVASEGEQRCIAIASFLSEMKADSRRSAVLFDDPVNSLSHQWSAKVAKRLIEESLERQVIVFTHDIVFYKLLLEASDSLKQDKVNCISLERSRSNSGLVRTNPPWDALPTSKRIGVLTTKLQKLRKIDETGTETEFREAAAVFYSFLREAWERLVEEKLLNKVVNRFERGVHLQRLNRVDDITSVDLERIHLAYDKCCVDFVGHDTAAGIRPCPTIDEVVADLEEIKDYLNHLQTVRKRT
;
A
#
# COMPACT_ATOMS: atom_id res chain seq x y z
N MET A 1 -1.13 -30.25 -20.31
CA MET A 1 -2.47 -30.07 -19.69
C MET A 1 -2.24 -29.22 -18.46
N MET A 2 -2.94 -28.09 -18.29
CA MET A 2 -2.72 -27.26 -17.11
C MET A 2 -3.22 -27.98 -15.85
N ASN A 3 -2.47 -27.90 -14.76
CA ASN A 3 -2.93 -28.43 -13.49
C ASN A 3 -3.89 -27.45 -12.79
N ALA A 4 -4.38 -27.82 -11.61
CA ALA A 4 -5.37 -27.03 -10.89
C ALA A 4 -4.87 -25.63 -10.50
N VAL A 5 -3.62 -25.52 -10.02
CA VAL A 5 -3.05 -24.23 -9.56
C VAL A 5 -2.83 -23.29 -10.74
N GLU A 6 -2.24 -23.78 -11.84
CA GLU A 6 -2.09 -23.05 -13.09
C GLU A 6 -3.43 -22.51 -13.61
N SER A 7 -4.44 -23.36 -13.63
CA SER A 7 -5.78 -22.99 -14.11
C SER A 7 -6.45 -21.91 -13.27
N ILE A 8 -6.15 -21.85 -11.96
CA ILE A 8 -6.69 -20.85 -11.03
C ILE A 8 -5.97 -19.52 -11.22
N VAL A 9 -4.64 -19.53 -11.30
CA VAL A 9 -3.84 -18.30 -11.49
C VAL A 9 -4.09 -17.69 -12.87
N GLU A 10 -4.24 -18.50 -13.92
CA GLU A 10 -4.64 -17.98 -15.23
C GLU A 10 -6.02 -17.31 -15.18
N TRP A 11 -6.97 -17.93 -14.48
CA TRP A 11 -8.32 -17.38 -14.30
C TRP A 11 -8.37 -16.12 -13.42
N SER A 12 -7.38 -15.89 -12.56
CA SER A 12 -7.36 -14.74 -11.67
C SER A 12 -6.76 -13.47 -12.30
N LYS A 13 -6.08 -13.59 -13.44
CA LYS A 13 -5.44 -12.46 -14.16
C LYS A 13 -6.42 -11.33 -14.53
N ASP A 14 -7.67 -11.67 -14.86
CA ASP A 14 -8.74 -10.72 -15.22
C ASP A 14 -9.71 -10.44 -14.05
N LYS A 15 -9.30 -10.73 -12.80
CA LYS A 15 -10.09 -10.55 -11.58
C LYS A 15 -9.57 -9.38 -10.74
N PRO A 16 -10.32 -8.93 -9.72
CA PRO A 16 -9.88 -7.84 -8.86
C PRO A 16 -8.48 -8.08 -8.27
N VAL A 17 -7.65 -7.05 -8.19
CA VAL A 17 -6.26 -7.18 -7.73
C VAL A 17 -6.12 -7.77 -6.33
N TRP A 18 -7.09 -7.52 -5.44
CA TRP A 18 -7.10 -8.09 -4.10
C TRP A 18 -7.43 -9.60 -4.09
N TRP A 19 -8.05 -10.15 -5.14
CA TRP A 19 -8.21 -11.61 -5.32
C TRP A 19 -6.85 -12.26 -5.59
N ASN A 20 -6.04 -11.63 -6.44
CA ASN A 20 -4.67 -12.09 -6.71
C ASN A 20 -3.81 -12.08 -5.43
N LEU A 21 -3.95 -11.02 -4.63
CA LEU A 21 -3.30 -10.96 -3.31
C LEU A 21 -3.79 -12.09 -2.39
N ALA A 22 -5.11 -12.33 -2.32
CA ALA A 22 -5.66 -13.41 -1.51
C ALA A 22 -5.12 -14.80 -1.94
N LEU A 23 -5.04 -15.06 -3.24
CA LEU A 23 -4.47 -16.29 -3.78
C LEU A 23 -2.97 -16.42 -3.50
N LYS A 24 -2.21 -15.31 -3.59
CA LYS A 24 -0.78 -15.28 -3.27
C LYS A 24 -0.54 -15.64 -1.80
N VAL A 25 -1.24 -14.98 -0.88
CA VAL A 25 -1.12 -15.28 0.55
C VAL A 25 -1.60 -16.71 0.85
N ALA A 26 -2.65 -17.20 0.17
CA ALA A 26 -3.13 -18.58 0.36
C ALA A 26 -2.15 -19.64 -0.15
N LEU A 27 -1.38 -19.36 -1.22
CA LEU A 27 -0.31 -20.24 -1.70
C LEU A 27 0.86 -20.33 -0.71
N GLU A 28 1.20 -19.21 -0.07
CA GLU A 28 2.31 -19.12 0.89
C GLU A 28 1.93 -19.70 2.27
N GLU A 29 0.80 -19.25 2.83
CA GLU A 29 0.37 -19.57 4.20
C GLU A 29 -0.46 -20.87 4.28
N GLY A 30 -1.04 -21.31 3.16
CA GLY A 30 -1.98 -22.42 3.13
C GLY A 30 -3.37 -22.05 3.67
N GLU A 31 -3.50 -21.56 4.90
CA GLU A 31 -4.79 -21.13 5.47
C GLU A 31 -4.78 -19.66 5.86
N LEU A 32 -5.85 -18.94 5.53
CA LEU A 32 -5.96 -17.51 5.82
C LEU A 32 -6.66 -17.27 7.16
N ASN A 33 -5.93 -16.68 8.11
CA ASN A 33 -6.49 -16.27 9.40
C ASN A 33 -7.13 -14.86 9.30
N GLN A 34 -7.66 -14.38 10.42
CA GLN A 34 -8.31 -13.06 10.47
C GLN A 34 -7.36 -11.91 10.11
N ASN A 35 -6.11 -11.97 10.56
CA ASN A 35 -5.11 -10.93 10.26
C ASN A 35 -4.83 -10.85 8.74
N HIS A 36 -4.79 -12.01 8.07
CA HIS A 36 -4.64 -12.06 6.61
C HIS A 36 -5.85 -11.44 5.91
N ILE A 37 -7.07 -11.75 6.38
CA ILE A 37 -8.30 -11.16 5.84
C ILE A 37 -8.34 -9.65 6.07
N ASP A 38 -7.93 -9.16 7.24
CA ASP A 38 -7.82 -7.73 7.56
C ASP A 38 -6.84 -7.02 6.63
N PHE A 39 -5.68 -7.62 6.40
CA PHE A 39 -4.67 -7.11 5.48
C PHE A 39 -5.20 -7.01 4.04
N ILE A 40 -5.85 -8.07 3.55
CA ILE A 40 -6.44 -8.09 2.20
C ILE A 40 -7.58 -7.07 2.08
N PHE A 41 -8.41 -6.91 3.11
CA PHE A 41 -9.50 -5.94 3.10
C PHE A 41 -8.98 -4.49 3.10
N ASN A 42 -7.96 -4.20 3.91
CA ASN A 42 -7.30 -2.89 3.91
C ASN A 42 -6.63 -2.60 2.56
N PHE A 43 -6.04 -3.62 1.93
CA PHE A 43 -5.52 -3.50 0.57
C PHE A 43 -6.63 -3.15 -0.43
N ALA A 44 -7.77 -3.86 -0.40
CA ALA A 44 -8.92 -3.57 -1.25
C ALA A 44 -9.45 -2.13 -1.03
N LYS A 45 -9.54 -1.68 0.22
CA LYS A 45 -9.87 -0.28 0.55
C LYS A 45 -8.87 0.72 -0.02
N SER A 46 -7.57 0.40 0.01
CA SER A 46 -6.54 1.30 -0.54
C SER A 46 -6.61 1.46 -2.05
N VAL A 47 -7.04 0.41 -2.77
CA VAL A 47 -7.26 0.45 -4.23
C VAL A 47 -8.39 1.41 -4.59
N GLU A 48 -9.47 1.44 -3.80
CA GLU A 48 -10.59 2.40 -3.96
C GLU A 48 -10.31 3.78 -3.31
N GLY A 49 -9.12 3.98 -2.74
CA GLY A 49 -8.71 5.21 -2.09
C GLY A 49 -9.52 5.54 -0.82
N LEU A 50 -9.91 4.51 -0.06
CA LEU A 50 -10.46 4.63 1.29
C LEU A 50 -9.38 4.62 2.37
N GLU A 51 -8.24 3.97 2.08
CA GLU A 51 -7.07 3.88 2.96
C GLU A 51 -5.82 4.31 2.18
N PRO A 52 -4.74 4.76 2.86
CA PRO A 52 -3.47 5.02 2.19
C PRO A 52 -2.91 3.73 1.59
N LYS A 53 -2.23 3.85 0.44
CA LYS A 53 -1.56 2.70 -0.19
C LYS A 53 -0.45 2.18 0.71
N HIS A 54 -0.35 0.86 0.83
CA HIS A 54 0.74 0.20 1.54
C HIS A 54 2.11 0.55 0.91
N PRO A 55 3.20 0.73 1.68
CA PRO A 55 4.52 1.05 1.13
C PRO A 55 4.99 0.10 0.02
N ASN A 56 4.67 -1.19 0.15
CA ASN A 56 5.01 -2.23 -0.82
C ASN A 56 3.91 -2.51 -1.85
N HIS A 57 3.01 -1.57 -2.14
CA HIS A 57 1.85 -1.77 -3.03
C HIS A 57 2.23 -2.36 -4.39
N GLU A 58 3.28 -1.86 -5.05
CA GLU A 58 3.75 -2.40 -6.34
C GLU A 58 4.23 -3.85 -6.24
N GLN A 59 4.92 -4.21 -5.15
CA GLN A 59 5.36 -5.59 -4.92
C GLN A 59 4.16 -6.53 -4.65
N LEU A 60 3.10 -6.03 -4.00
CA LEU A 60 1.88 -6.80 -3.76
C LEU A 60 1.08 -7.05 -5.06
N LEU A 61 1.26 -6.22 -6.09
CA LEU A 61 0.67 -6.39 -7.42
C LEU A 61 1.49 -7.29 -8.35
N SER A 62 2.66 -7.77 -7.91
CA SER A 62 3.44 -8.71 -8.70
C SER A 62 2.64 -9.99 -9.03
N PRO A 63 2.92 -10.64 -10.18
CA PRO A 63 2.28 -11.90 -10.53
C PRO A 63 2.39 -12.94 -9.42
N ILE A 64 1.38 -13.79 -9.31
CA ILE A 64 1.37 -14.90 -8.36
C ILE A 64 2.51 -15.85 -8.74
N ASP A 65 3.43 -16.07 -7.81
CA ASP A 65 4.52 -17.02 -8.02
C ASP A 65 4.00 -18.45 -7.84
N ILE A 66 3.93 -19.16 -8.97
CA ILE A 66 3.52 -20.57 -9.05
C ILE A 66 4.71 -21.49 -9.32
N SER A 67 5.94 -21.02 -9.10
CA SER A 67 7.16 -21.81 -9.25
C SER A 67 7.06 -23.10 -8.46
N GLY A 68 7.27 -24.23 -9.14
CA GLY A 68 7.14 -25.55 -8.54
C GLY A 68 5.72 -26.09 -8.43
N TYR A 69 4.68 -25.29 -8.64
CA TYR A 69 3.30 -25.77 -8.78
C TYR A 69 2.88 -26.02 -10.23
N MET A 70 3.72 -25.68 -11.21
CA MET A 70 3.46 -25.92 -12.64
C MET A 70 3.49 -27.42 -13.00
N ALA A 71 3.00 -27.79 -14.18
CA ALA A 71 3.24 -29.12 -14.75
C ALA A 71 4.77 -29.36 -14.85
N GLU A 72 5.22 -30.55 -14.42
CA GLU A 72 6.65 -30.87 -14.44
C GLU A 72 7.12 -31.10 -15.88
N GLU A 73 8.04 -30.26 -16.36
CA GLU A 73 8.65 -30.41 -17.68
C GLU A 73 9.76 -31.47 -17.67
N ASN A 74 10.64 -31.42 -16.67
CA ASN A 74 11.80 -32.29 -16.54
C ASN A 74 11.90 -32.85 -15.12
N SER A 75 12.36 -34.10 -14.98
CA SER A 75 12.64 -34.68 -13.65
C SER A 75 13.87 -34.03 -13.02
N VAL A 76 13.72 -33.51 -11.80
CA VAL A 76 14.82 -32.88 -11.04
C VAL A 76 15.25 -33.75 -9.88
N ARG A 77 16.55 -34.01 -9.78
CA ARG A 77 17.19 -34.68 -8.64
C ARG A 77 18.14 -33.74 -7.91
N LEU A 78 18.24 -33.88 -6.59
CA LEU A 78 19.23 -33.16 -5.77
C LEU A 78 20.50 -34.01 -5.68
N ILE A 79 21.62 -33.51 -6.22
CA ILE A 79 22.91 -34.21 -6.19
C ILE A 79 23.69 -33.89 -4.93
N SER A 80 23.79 -32.60 -4.58
CA SER A 80 24.49 -32.19 -3.36
C SER A 80 24.04 -30.85 -2.81
N LEU A 81 24.30 -30.66 -1.51
CA LEU A 81 24.20 -29.39 -0.79
C LEU A 81 25.55 -29.08 -0.15
N SER A 82 26.17 -27.96 -0.51
CA SER A 82 27.51 -27.56 -0.07
C SER A 82 27.64 -26.05 0.15
N GLN A 83 28.82 -25.57 0.55
CA GLN A 83 29.14 -24.14 0.71
C GLN A 83 28.09 -23.40 1.54
N VAL A 84 27.66 -24.03 2.65
CA VAL A 84 26.67 -23.44 3.54
C VAL A 84 27.36 -22.41 4.42
N GLU A 85 26.85 -21.17 4.39
CA GLU A 85 27.33 -20.07 5.24
C GLU A 85 26.14 -19.34 5.87
N GLY A 86 26.35 -18.77 7.07
CA GLY A 86 25.35 -17.93 7.71
C GLY A 86 24.09 -18.66 8.20
N VAL A 87 24.10 -19.99 8.28
CA VAL A 87 22.95 -20.81 8.72
C VAL A 87 23.25 -21.48 10.06
N ALA A 88 22.60 -21.01 11.13
CA ALA A 88 22.79 -21.51 12.50
C ALA A 88 24.29 -21.67 12.85
N ALA A 89 24.65 -22.65 13.67
CA ALA A 89 26.05 -23.01 13.93
C ALA A 89 26.52 -24.15 13.02
N LEU A 90 26.14 -24.18 11.73
CA LEU A 90 26.64 -25.19 10.80
C LEU A 90 28.13 -24.97 10.52
N ALA A 91 28.90 -26.06 10.49
CA ALA A 91 30.29 -26.02 10.10
C ALA A 91 30.42 -25.60 8.63
N GLU A 92 31.34 -24.68 8.35
CA GLU A 92 31.73 -24.33 6.99
C GLU A 92 32.43 -25.53 6.30
N ASP A 93 32.51 -25.50 4.97
CA ASP A 93 33.16 -26.52 4.14
C ASP A 93 32.62 -27.96 4.25
N GLN A 94 31.34 -28.10 4.59
CA GLN A 94 30.65 -29.40 4.57
C GLN A 94 29.90 -29.60 3.24
N LYS A 95 29.83 -30.86 2.80
CA LYS A 95 29.09 -31.27 1.61
C LYS A 95 28.24 -32.50 1.90
N LEU A 96 26.93 -32.38 1.67
CA LEU A 96 25.98 -33.50 1.67
C LEU A 96 25.83 -34.02 0.23
N ASP A 97 26.28 -35.25 -0.03
CA ASP A 97 26.16 -35.91 -1.33
C ASP A 97 25.00 -36.93 -1.32
N PHE A 98 23.98 -36.68 -2.14
CA PHE A 98 22.80 -37.53 -2.25
C PHE A 98 22.89 -38.46 -3.46
N ARG A 99 22.34 -39.67 -3.34
CA ARG A 99 22.26 -40.59 -4.49
C ARG A 99 21.24 -40.12 -5.51
N LYS A 100 21.58 -40.20 -6.81
CA LYS A 100 20.66 -39.88 -7.92
C LYS A 100 19.38 -40.71 -7.93
N ASP A 101 19.50 -41.99 -7.59
CA ASP A 101 18.40 -42.95 -7.55
C ASP A 101 18.35 -43.66 -6.20
N GLY A 102 17.13 -44.07 -5.83
CA GLY A 102 16.87 -44.78 -4.59
C GLY A 102 16.68 -43.82 -3.42
N LEU A 103 17.16 -44.24 -2.24
CA LEU A 103 16.94 -43.52 -0.99
C LEU A 103 18.26 -43.07 -0.36
N THR A 104 18.32 -41.82 0.10
CA THR A 104 19.42 -41.34 0.95
C THR A 104 18.91 -41.02 2.35
N ILE A 105 19.44 -41.68 3.38
CA ILE A 105 19.10 -41.43 4.78
C ILE A 105 20.16 -40.50 5.37
N VAL A 106 19.73 -39.34 5.89
CA VAL A 106 20.57 -38.43 6.65
C VAL A 106 20.21 -38.56 8.13
N TYR A 107 21.02 -39.30 8.87
CA TYR A 107 20.87 -39.51 10.30
C TYR A 107 21.69 -38.48 11.09
N GLY A 108 21.24 -38.13 12.29
CA GLY A 108 22.05 -37.41 13.26
C GLY A 108 21.28 -37.22 14.54
N ASP A 109 21.96 -37.05 15.67
CA ASP A 109 21.27 -36.82 16.95
C ASP A 109 20.65 -35.42 17.02
N ASN A 110 19.88 -35.16 18.06
CA ASN A 110 19.35 -33.82 18.33
C ASN A 110 20.50 -32.81 18.48
N GLY A 111 20.40 -31.68 17.78
CA GLY A 111 21.46 -30.67 17.72
C GLY A 111 22.61 -30.97 16.75
N ALA A 112 22.57 -32.07 15.99
CA ALA A 112 23.60 -32.38 15.00
C ALA A 112 23.54 -31.55 13.70
N GLY A 113 22.63 -30.58 13.58
CA GLY A 113 22.54 -29.71 12.40
C GLY A 113 21.53 -30.15 11.32
N LYS A 114 20.82 -31.28 11.50
CA LYS A 114 19.77 -31.75 10.58
C LYS A 114 18.76 -30.66 10.22
N SER A 115 18.12 -30.07 11.23
CA SER A 115 17.09 -29.05 11.06
C SER A 115 17.61 -27.81 10.35
N SER A 116 18.90 -27.49 10.48
CA SER A 116 19.54 -26.37 9.78
C SER A 116 19.69 -26.67 8.29
N TYR A 117 20.15 -27.87 7.91
CA TYR A 117 20.18 -28.29 6.51
C TYR A 117 18.79 -28.43 5.90
N THR A 118 17.84 -29.02 6.62
CA THR A 118 16.46 -29.14 6.11
C THR A 118 15.78 -27.78 6.02
N SER A 119 16.11 -26.80 6.87
CA SER A 119 15.61 -25.43 6.71
C SER A 119 16.05 -24.80 5.38
N ILE A 120 17.32 -24.97 4.98
CA ILE A 120 17.81 -24.50 3.66
C ILE A 120 16.98 -25.15 2.54
N LEU A 121 16.84 -26.47 2.57
CA LEU A 121 16.10 -27.21 1.56
C LEU A 121 14.61 -26.85 1.54
N LYS A 122 14.01 -26.55 2.70
CA LYS A 122 12.61 -26.12 2.78
C LYS A 122 12.37 -24.77 2.08
N HIS A 123 13.33 -23.85 2.21
CA HIS A 123 13.28 -22.54 1.55
C HIS A 123 13.63 -22.62 0.06
N ALA A 124 14.63 -23.42 -0.32
CA ALA A 124 15.05 -23.58 -1.71
C ALA A 124 14.04 -24.39 -2.54
N CYS A 125 13.51 -25.48 -1.99
CA CYS A 125 12.57 -26.39 -2.63
C CYS A 125 11.11 -26.03 -2.27
N LEU A 126 10.15 -26.85 -2.73
CA LEU A 126 8.73 -26.61 -2.49
C LEU A 126 8.27 -27.28 -1.20
N THR A 127 7.99 -26.47 -0.19
CA THR A 127 7.42 -26.88 1.10
C THR A 127 6.05 -26.23 1.26
N ARG A 128 5.08 -26.98 1.77
CA ARG A 128 3.73 -26.46 2.01
C ARG A 128 3.63 -25.78 3.38
N GLY A 129 3.13 -24.55 3.38
CA GLY A 129 2.87 -23.77 4.59
C GLY A 129 3.97 -22.78 4.96
N ALA A 130 3.71 -21.99 6.00
CA ALA A 130 4.60 -20.91 6.42
C ALA A 130 5.96 -21.43 6.88
N LEU A 131 7.03 -20.89 6.28
CA LEU A 131 8.40 -21.23 6.62
C LEU A 131 8.95 -20.31 7.70
N LYS A 132 9.57 -20.89 8.72
CA LYS A 132 10.28 -20.11 9.74
C LYS A 132 11.51 -19.44 9.14
N PRO A 133 11.83 -18.19 9.52
CA PRO A 133 13.08 -17.55 9.13
C PRO A 133 14.29 -18.38 9.55
N ILE A 134 15.31 -18.44 8.69
CA ILE A 134 16.55 -19.12 9.00
C ILE A 134 17.38 -18.22 9.92
N ALA A 135 17.62 -18.68 11.14
CA ALA A 135 18.47 -17.99 12.09
C ALA A 135 19.95 -18.13 11.70
N GLY A 136 20.70 -17.03 11.76
CA GLY A 136 22.16 -17.05 11.61
C GLY A 136 22.87 -17.57 12.85
N ASN A 137 24.21 -17.66 12.78
CA ASN A 137 25.01 -18.04 13.94
C ASN A 137 24.99 -16.94 15.01
N VAL A 138 24.26 -17.15 16.09
CA VAL A 138 24.15 -16.18 17.21
C VAL A 138 25.46 -16.03 18.00
N PHE A 139 26.42 -16.94 17.83
CA PHE A 139 27.70 -16.92 18.53
C PHE A 139 28.81 -16.20 17.75
N THR A 140 28.53 -15.72 16.53
CA THR A 140 29.49 -14.94 15.74
C THR A 140 29.21 -13.44 15.86
N SER A 141 30.27 -12.64 16.05
CA SER A 141 30.18 -11.17 16.15
C SER A 141 29.75 -10.49 14.85
N ALA A 142 29.94 -11.15 13.70
CA ALA A 142 29.53 -10.69 12.38
C ALA A 142 28.80 -11.82 11.64
N PRO A 143 27.47 -11.98 11.82
CA PRO A 143 26.70 -13.02 11.15
C PRO A 143 26.65 -12.75 9.63
N LYS A 144 27.06 -13.74 8.84
CA LYS A 144 26.91 -13.72 7.37
C LYS A 144 25.45 -13.98 6.98
N PRO A 145 24.98 -13.47 5.82
CA PRO A 145 23.66 -13.84 5.30
C PRO A 145 23.60 -15.34 4.99
N PRO A 146 22.45 -16.02 5.25
CA PRO A 146 22.28 -17.43 4.92
C PRO A 146 22.42 -17.70 3.42
N GLN A 147 23.35 -18.58 3.04
CA GLN A 147 23.57 -19.02 1.67
C GLN A 147 24.01 -20.49 1.60
N ALA A 148 23.77 -21.13 0.46
CA ALA A 148 24.20 -22.49 0.16
C ALA A 148 24.28 -22.75 -1.35
N LEU A 149 25.12 -23.68 -1.76
CA LEU A 149 25.19 -24.18 -3.14
C LEU A 149 24.44 -25.51 -3.25
N LEU A 150 23.39 -25.54 -4.08
CA LEU A 150 22.67 -26.75 -4.45
C LEU A 150 23.13 -27.20 -5.83
N THR A 151 23.51 -28.46 -5.97
CA THR A 151 23.75 -29.08 -7.28
C THR A 151 22.54 -29.92 -7.64
N LEU A 152 21.83 -29.54 -8.70
CA LEU A 152 20.64 -30.23 -9.20
C LEU A 152 20.98 -30.98 -10.50
N GLU A 153 20.33 -32.10 -10.76
CA GLU A 153 20.34 -32.74 -12.07
C GLU A 153 18.98 -32.53 -12.72
N ILE A 154 18.96 -31.79 -13.83
CA ILE A 154 17.76 -31.47 -14.62
C ILE A 154 17.92 -32.17 -15.96
N ASP A 155 17.05 -33.12 -16.26
CA ASP A 155 17.14 -33.94 -17.49
C ASP A 155 18.57 -34.51 -17.73
N ASN A 156 19.12 -35.14 -16.70
CA ASN A 156 20.48 -35.71 -16.68
C ASN A 156 21.64 -34.70 -16.83
N THR A 157 21.38 -33.40 -16.79
CA THR A 157 22.41 -32.35 -16.82
C THR A 157 22.63 -31.75 -15.43
N PRO A 158 23.85 -31.79 -14.88
CA PRO A 158 24.15 -31.17 -13.60
C PRO A 158 24.18 -29.64 -13.73
N THR A 159 23.43 -28.97 -12.86
CA THR A 159 23.29 -27.51 -12.79
C THR A 159 23.54 -27.06 -11.35
N GLU A 160 24.44 -26.12 -11.17
CA GLU A 160 24.71 -25.48 -9.88
C GLU A 160 23.78 -24.29 -9.64
N LEU A 161 23.20 -24.22 -8.46
CA LEU A 161 22.28 -23.17 -8.02
C LEU A 161 22.73 -22.63 -6.67
N THR A 162 23.20 -21.39 -6.65
CA THR A 162 23.45 -20.66 -5.40
C THR A 162 22.12 -20.18 -4.83
N TRP A 163 21.73 -20.71 -3.69
CA TRP A 163 20.58 -20.25 -2.91
C TRP A 163 21.04 -19.25 -1.84
N SER A 164 20.28 -18.17 -1.69
CA SER A 164 20.43 -17.21 -0.59
C SER A 164 19.06 -16.81 -0.06
N ASN A 165 19.00 -16.40 1.21
CA ASN A 165 17.75 -15.95 1.81
C ASN A 165 17.20 -14.71 1.05
N GLY A 166 16.00 -14.83 0.46
CA GLY A 166 15.39 -13.78 -0.37
C GLY A 166 15.76 -13.79 -1.86
N ALA A 167 16.51 -14.81 -2.34
CA ALA A 167 16.71 -15.01 -3.78
C ALA A 167 15.39 -15.30 -4.50
N SER A 168 15.33 -14.97 -5.79
CA SER A 168 14.19 -15.34 -6.65
C SER A 168 14.02 -16.86 -6.69
N ASN A 169 12.77 -17.32 -6.65
CA ASN A 169 12.47 -18.74 -6.73
C ASN A 169 13.00 -19.35 -8.04
N ASN A 170 13.60 -20.54 -7.94
CA ASN A 170 14.10 -21.29 -9.08
C ASN A 170 13.15 -22.46 -9.38
N ASN A 171 12.63 -22.52 -10.61
CA ASN A 171 11.65 -23.54 -11.03
C ASN A 171 12.16 -24.98 -10.84
N ALA A 172 13.43 -25.25 -11.11
CA ALA A 172 13.99 -26.58 -10.96
C ALA A 172 14.07 -26.98 -9.48
N ALA A 173 14.59 -26.11 -8.61
CA ALA A 173 14.63 -26.38 -7.16
C ALA A 173 13.21 -26.56 -6.58
N LYS A 174 12.25 -25.72 -6.99
CA LYS A 174 10.85 -25.81 -6.58
C LYS A 174 10.10 -27.01 -7.17
N SER A 175 10.70 -27.76 -8.10
CA SER A 175 10.12 -29.03 -8.56
C SER A 175 10.29 -30.15 -7.51
N ILE A 176 11.30 -30.04 -6.65
CA ILE A 176 11.54 -30.94 -5.51
C ILE A 176 10.55 -30.62 -4.40
N ARG A 177 9.84 -31.63 -3.89
CA ARG A 177 8.87 -31.45 -2.80
C ARG A 177 9.43 -31.86 -1.44
N VAL A 178 9.08 -31.10 -0.42
CA VAL A 178 9.48 -31.33 0.96
C VAL A 178 8.26 -31.61 1.84
N PHE A 179 8.28 -32.74 2.54
CA PHE A 179 7.35 -33.08 3.60
C PHE A 179 8.03 -32.93 4.95
N ASP A 180 7.46 -32.10 5.81
CA ASP A 180 7.91 -31.89 7.18
C ASP A 180 6.76 -31.92 8.19
N THR A 181 7.10 -31.79 9.47
CA THR A 181 6.11 -31.88 10.55
C THR A 181 5.05 -30.80 10.51
N SER A 182 5.40 -29.57 10.17
CA SER A 182 4.46 -28.46 10.01
C SER A 182 3.52 -28.67 8.82
N SER A 183 4.07 -29.09 7.67
CA SER A 183 3.34 -29.31 6.42
C SER A 183 2.27 -30.39 6.56
N ALA A 184 2.48 -31.38 7.45
CA ALA A 184 1.49 -32.41 7.74
C ALA A 184 0.14 -31.81 8.18
N HIS A 185 0.16 -30.73 8.95
CA HIS A 185 -1.07 -30.01 9.33
C HIS A 185 -1.73 -29.36 8.13
N HIS A 186 -0.99 -28.85 7.14
CA HIS A 186 -1.61 -28.23 5.96
C HIS A 186 -2.28 -29.25 5.02
N TYR A 187 -1.93 -30.53 5.11
CA TYR A 187 -2.66 -31.61 4.41
C TYR A 187 -3.95 -32.05 5.14
N LEU A 188 -4.13 -31.64 6.40
CA LEU A 188 -5.23 -32.05 7.28
C LEU A 188 -6.05 -30.82 7.74
N SER A 189 -7.35 -30.77 7.47
CA SER A 189 -8.18 -29.66 7.97
C SER A 189 -8.42 -29.74 9.49
N ASN A 190 -8.36 -28.57 10.16
CA ASN A 190 -8.78 -28.38 11.56
C ASN A 190 -10.30 -28.26 11.75
N GLU A 191 -11.10 -28.26 10.68
CA GLU A 191 -12.56 -28.31 10.83
C GLU A 191 -12.97 -29.61 11.54
N ASP A 192 -14.20 -29.68 12.03
CA ASP A 192 -14.83 -30.89 12.59
C ASP A 192 -14.78 -32.12 11.65
N ALA A 193 -14.04 -32.11 10.55
CA ALA A 193 -13.74 -33.25 9.70
C ALA A 193 -12.26 -33.19 9.30
N LEU A 194 -11.54 -34.32 9.39
CA LEU A 194 -10.18 -34.43 8.84
C LEU A 194 -10.28 -34.39 7.31
N GLY A 195 -10.37 -33.18 6.76
CA GLY A 195 -10.52 -32.94 5.33
C GLY A 195 -9.16 -33.00 4.65
N TYR A 196 -9.05 -33.78 3.59
CA TYR A 196 -7.88 -33.75 2.71
C TYR A 196 -8.04 -32.57 1.73
N LYS A 197 -7.10 -31.62 1.73
CA LYS A 197 -7.16 -30.41 0.89
C LYS A 197 -6.02 -30.37 -0.15
N PRO A 198 -6.27 -30.74 -1.42
CA PRO A 198 -5.34 -30.49 -2.52
C PRO A 198 -5.07 -28.98 -2.66
N VAL A 199 -3.84 -28.60 -3.03
CA VAL A 199 -3.42 -27.18 -3.07
C VAL A 199 -4.37 -26.33 -3.92
N GLY A 200 -4.67 -26.74 -5.16
CA GLY A 200 -5.57 -26.00 -6.03
C GLY A 200 -6.98 -25.78 -5.46
N LEU A 201 -7.55 -26.79 -4.79
CA LEU A 201 -8.88 -26.65 -4.18
C LEU A 201 -8.86 -25.76 -2.95
N ASN A 202 -7.79 -25.84 -2.16
CA ASN A 202 -7.61 -25.01 -0.99
C ASN A 202 -7.58 -23.51 -1.38
N LEU A 203 -6.94 -23.15 -2.49
CA LEU A 203 -6.95 -21.76 -2.99
C LEU A 203 -8.35 -21.22 -3.25
N ILE A 204 -9.23 -22.04 -3.84
CA ILE A 204 -10.63 -21.68 -4.10
C ILE A 204 -11.40 -21.50 -2.79
N THR A 205 -11.19 -22.41 -1.84
CA THR A 205 -11.82 -22.36 -0.51
C THR A 205 -11.38 -21.10 0.25
N GLU A 206 -10.08 -20.82 0.33
CA GLU A 206 -9.57 -19.64 1.03
C GLU A 206 -9.97 -18.33 0.33
N LEU A 207 -9.95 -18.27 -1.00
CA LEU A 207 -10.44 -17.10 -1.73
C LEU A 207 -11.91 -16.82 -1.43
N THR A 208 -12.76 -17.85 -1.40
CA THR A 208 -14.19 -17.67 -1.10
C THR A 208 -14.42 -17.24 0.33
N LYS A 209 -13.68 -17.79 1.28
CA LYS A 209 -13.70 -17.36 2.68
C LYS A 209 -13.38 -15.87 2.81
N VAL A 210 -12.34 -15.40 2.13
CA VAL A 210 -11.98 -13.97 2.11
C VAL A 210 -13.09 -13.13 1.48
N VAL A 211 -13.61 -13.55 0.33
CA VAL A 211 -14.68 -12.84 -0.40
C VAL A 211 -15.96 -12.72 0.44
N GLU A 212 -16.41 -13.81 1.06
CA GLU A 212 -17.59 -13.81 1.93
C GLU A 212 -17.34 -12.95 3.18
N SER A 213 -16.16 -13.05 3.80
CA SER A 213 -15.83 -12.24 4.98
C SER A 213 -15.81 -10.73 4.64
N ILE A 214 -15.22 -10.35 3.51
CA ILE A 214 -15.17 -8.95 3.08
C ILE A 214 -16.59 -8.45 2.76
N LYS A 215 -17.38 -9.25 2.05
CA LYS A 215 -18.78 -8.93 1.74
C LYS A 215 -19.62 -8.70 3.00
N ASN A 216 -19.50 -9.59 3.99
CA ASN A 216 -20.23 -9.48 5.25
C ASN A 216 -19.85 -8.18 6.00
N ARG A 217 -18.55 -7.88 6.12
CA ARG A 217 -18.07 -6.64 6.76
C ARG A 217 -18.56 -5.38 6.05
N ILE A 218 -18.56 -5.38 4.71
CA ILE A 218 -19.10 -4.24 3.95
C ILE A 218 -20.61 -4.12 4.17
N SER A 219 -21.35 -5.24 4.18
CA SER A 219 -22.79 -5.22 4.42
C SER A 219 -23.16 -4.71 5.82
N GLU A 220 -22.33 -4.99 6.83
CA GLU A 220 -22.47 -4.46 8.18
C GLU A 220 -22.12 -2.97 8.25
N ASP A 221 -21.06 -2.53 7.57
CA ASP A 221 -20.68 -1.12 7.50
C ASP A 221 -21.78 -0.30 6.80
N VAL A 222 -22.27 -0.75 5.64
CA VAL A 222 -23.23 -0.03 4.79
C VAL A 222 -24.69 -0.14 5.29
N MET A 223 -24.94 -0.86 6.39
CA MET A 223 -26.29 -1.06 6.91
C MET A 223 -27.00 0.28 7.19
N SER A 224 -28.32 0.34 6.94
CA SER A 224 -29.11 1.56 7.07
C SER A 224 -28.98 2.17 8.48
N GLY A 225 -28.59 3.45 8.54
CA GLY A 225 -28.36 4.17 9.80
C GLY A 225 -26.93 4.11 10.33
N ASN A 226 -26.04 3.30 9.74
CA ASN A 226 -24.64 3.24 10.15
C ASN A 226 -23.80 4.36 9.51
N GLY A 227 -23.35 5.31 10.33
CA GLY A 227 -22.50 6.44 9.92
C GLY A 227 -23.25 7.62 9.27
N PHE A 228 -24.57 7.55 9.11
CA PHE A 228 -25.40 8.66 8.65
C PHE A 228 -26.05 9.38 9.82
N VAL A 229 -26.04 10.72 9.78
CA VAL A 229 -26.73 11.57 10.74
C VAL A 229 -28.16 11.81 10.26
N ALA A 230 -29.15 11.59 11.13
CA ALA A 230 -30.55 11.80 10.80
C ALA A 230 -30.83 13.30 10.54
N ILE A 231 -31.37 13.61 9.37
CA ILE A 231 -31.83 14.94 8.98
C ILE A 231 -33.25 14.79 8.44
N PRO A 232 -34.27 15.40 9.08
CA PRO A 232 -35.62 15.42 8.55
C PRO A 232 -35.67 15.93 7.11
N SER A 233 -36.42 15.23 6.25
CA SER A 233 -36.67 15.67 4.88
C SER A 233 -37.57 16.90 4.86
N LEU A 234 -37.31 17.79 3.92
CA LEU A 234 -38.18 18.93 3.63
C LEU A 234 -39.22 18.50 2.58
N ASN A 235 -40.47 18.94 2.74
CA ASN A 235 -41.59 18.53 1.86
C ASN A 235 -41.99 19.62 0.87
N SER A 236 -41.22 20.70 0.76
CA SER A 236 -41.51 21.81 -0.14
C SER A 236 -40.94 21.58 -1.55
N GLN A 237 -41.40 22.38 -2.52
CA GLN A 237 -40.88 22.42 -3.90
C GLN A 237 -39.74 23.45 -4.07
N SER A 238 -39.12 23.89 -2.98
CA SER A 238 -38.01 24.85 -3.03
C SER A 238 -36.76 24.18 -3.60
N LYS A 239 -35.85 24.99 -4.17
CA LYS A 239 -34.56 24.50 -4.68
C LYS A 239 -33.73 23.91 -3.55
N ALA A 240 -33.72 24.53 -2.37
CA ALA A 240 -33.02 24.02 -1.20
C ALA A 240 -33.59 22.68 -0.68
N SER A 241 -34.92 22.52 -0.67
CA SER A 241 -35.59 21.26 -0.30
C SER A 241 -35.25 20.14 -1.28
N LEU A 242 -35.38 20.41 -2.59
CA LEU A 242 -35.03 19.44 -3.64
C LEU A 242 -33.55 19.03 -3.54
N PHE A 243 -32.65 19.99 -3.34
CA PHE A 243 -31.22 19.72 -3.14
C PHE A 243 -30.97 18.81 -1.93
N LEU A 244 -31.54 19.16 -0.76
CA LEU A 244 -31.36 18.38 0.48
C LEU A 244 -31.83 16.93 0.30
N ASN A 245 -32.97 16.72 -0.37
CA ASN A 245 -33.54 15.40 -0.59
C ASN A 245 -32.81 14.58 -1.67
N GLN A 246 -31.95 15.21 -2.49
CA GLN A 246 -31.19 14.58 -3.59
C GLN A 246 -29.69 14.43 -3.27
N ILE A 247 -29.28 14.65 -2.02
CA ILE A 247 -27.89 14.46 -1.60
C ILE A 247 -27.44 13.02 -1.90
N SER A 248 -26.27 12.89 -2.53
CA SER A 248 -25.68 11.61 -2.93
C SER A 248 -24.15 11.67 -2.86
N GLU A 249 -23.49 10.58 -3.26
CA GLU A 249 -22.04 10.51 -3.42
C GLU A 249 -21.49 11.50 -4.47
N LEU A 250 -22.32 11.96 -5.40
CA LEU A 250 -21.95 12.90 -6.45
C LEU A 250 -21.98 14.36 -6.01
N THR A 251 -22.59 14.65 -4.84
CA THR A 251 -22.70 16.02 -4.33
C THR A 251 -21.33 16.59 -3.96
N ASN A 252 -21.02 17.78 -4.48
CA ASN A 252 -19.84 18.52 -4.08
C ASN A 252 -20.12 19.29 -2.77
N GLU A 253 -19.16 19.32 -1.86
CA GLU A 253 -19.30 20.04 -0.60
C GLU A 253 -19.46 21.55 -0.82
N ALA A 254 -18.87 22.09 -1.89
CA ALA A 254 -19.02 23.49 -2.27
C ALA A 254 -20.46 23.87 -2.69
N ASP A 255 -21.20 22.93 -3.28
CA ASP A 255 -22.57 23.20 -3.76
C ASP A 255 -23.55 23.41 -2.59
N ILE A 256 -23.26 22.82 -1.42
CA ILE A 256 -24.05 22.99 -0.20
C ILE A 256 -24.15 24.47 0.16
N GLU A 257 -23.10 25.25 -0.06
CA GLU A 257 -23.06 26.68 0.26
C GLU A 257 -23.99 27.51 -0.60
N LEU A 258 -24.23 27.08 -1.84
CA LEU A 258 -25.17 27.75 -2.74
C LEU A 258 -26.61 27.63 -2.23
N HIS A 259 -26.89 26.64 -1.39
CA HIS A 259 -28.19 26.37 -0.78
C HIS A 259 -28.27 26.78 0.70
N CYS A 260 -27.20 27.34 1.28
CA CYS A 260 -27.21 27.92 2.62
C CYS A 260 -27.69 29.38 2.58
N ALA A 261 -28.61 29.75 3.49
CA ALA A 261 -29.00 31.14 3.65
C ALA A 261 -27.85 31.99 4.23
N THR A 262 -27.71 33.23 3.76
CA THR A 262 -26.81 34.22 4.37
C THR A 262 -27.39 34.77 5.67
N LYS A 263 -26.58 35.51 6.47
CA LYS A 263 -27.08 36.15 7.70
C LYS A 263 -28.22 37.12 7.40
N ASP A 264 -28.02 37.99 6.41
CA ASP A 264 -29.03 38.97 5.96
C ASP A 264 -30.32 38.27 5.50
N GLU A 265 -30.20 37.15 4.78
CA GLU A 265 -31.35 36.35 4.35
C GLU A 265 -32.13 35.79 5.54
N ILE A 266 -31.43 35.25 6.55
CA ILE A 266 -32.06 34.70 7.78
C ILE A 266 -32.78 35.82 8.56
N GLU A 267 -32.16 36.98 8.71
CA GLU A 267 -32.75 38.14 9.40
C GLU A 267 -33.99 38.68 8.65
N SER A 268 -34.03 38.55 7.33
CA SER A 268 -35.18 38.96 6.49
C SER A 268 -36.40 38.04 6.56
N ILE A 269 -36.26 36.80 7.05
CA ILE A 269 -37.35 35.81 7.08
C ILE A 269 -38.56 36.33 7.88
N LYS A 270 -38.32 36.85 9.09
CA LYS A 270 -39.39 37.31 9.98
C LYS A 270 -40.11 38.56 9.43
N PRO A 271 -39.41 39.62 8.98
CA PRO A 271 -40.04 40.73 8.28
C PRO A 271 -40.88 40.31 7.06
N LEU A 272 -40.35 39.42 6.21
CA LEU A 272 -41.08 38.91 5.04
C LEU A 272 -42.33 38.11 5.42
N GLN A 273 -42.26 37.35 6.52
CA GLN A 273 -43.41 36.61 7.04
C GLN A 273 -44.49 37.54 7.56
N ASP A 274 -44.13 38.58 8.31
CA ASP A 274 -45.07 39.58 8.83
C ASP A 274 -45.71 40.39 7.68
N GLU A 275 -44.92 40.74 6.67
CA GLU A 275 -45.40 41.42 5.46
C GLU A 275 -46.38 40.56 4.66
N LEU A 276 -46.06 39.27 4.47
CA LEU A 276 -46.94 38.32 3.78
C LEU A 276 -48.31 38.22 4.47
N VAL A 277 -48.33 38.09 5.81
CA VAL A 277 -49.58 38.04 6.59
C VAL A 277 -50.37 39.33 6.42
N SER A 278 -49.69 40.48 6.41
CA SER A 278 -50.33 41.78 6.16
C SER A 278 -50.93 41.88 4.75
N ASP A 279 -50.21 41.39 3.74
CA ASP A 279 -50.63 41.48 2.33
C ASP A 279 -51.76 40.50 1.99
N MET A 280 -51.84 39.35 2.65
CA MET A 280 -52.97 38.42 2.53
C MET A 280 -54.31 39.06 2.94
N ALA A 281 -54.28 40.06 3.83
CA ALA A 281 -55.48 40.75 4.32
C ALA A 281 -55.88 41.99 3.49
N LYS A 282 -55.10 42.35 2.45
CA LYS A 282 -55.29 43.58 1.65
C LYS A 282 -55.69 43.26 0.21
N SER A 283 -56.46 44.15 -0.41
CA SER A 283 -56.71 44.15 -1.85
C SER A 283 -55.45 44.56 -2.65
N PRO A 284 -55.30 44.13 -3.93
CA PRO A 284 -54.22 44.56 -4.81
C PRO A 284 -54.04 46.08 -4.85
N GLU A 285 -55.14 46.85 -4.87
CA GLU A 285 -55.13 48.30 -4.89
C GLU A 285 -54.57 48.90 -3.61
N GLN A 286 -54.86 48.30 -2.44
CA GLN A 286 -54.33 48.74 -1.16
C GLN A 286 -52.81 48.48 -1.06
N ILE A 287 -52.35 47.30 -1.49
CA ILE A 287 -50.92 46.95 -1.53
C ILE A 287 -50.20 47.90 -2.50
N ARG A 288 -50.74 48.06 -3.72
CA ARG A 288 -50.17 48.95 -4.74
C ARG A 288 -50.10 50.40 -4.26
N LYS A 289 -51.14 50.93 -3.61
CA LYS A 289 -51.11 52.28 -3.02
C LYS A 289 -50.01 52.43 -1.96
N SER A 290 -49.81 51.42 -1.12
CA SER A 290 -48.74 51.41 -0.12
C SER A 290 -47.36 51.46 -0.77
N LEU A 291 -47.12 50.61 -1.78
CA LEU A 291 -45.85 50.55 -2.50
C LEU A 291 -45.57 51.83 -3.30
N ILE A 292 -46.59 52.41 -3.96
CA ILE A 292 -46.48 53.71 -4.64
C ILE A 292 -46.08 54.80 -3.65
N LYS A 293 -46.74 54.84 -2.49
CA LYS A 293 -46.44 55.81 -1.43
C LYS A 293 -44.99 55.66 -0.94
N GLN A 294 -44.56 54.44 -0.63
CA GLN A 294 -43.20 54.14 -0.19
C GLN A 294 -42.16 54.56 -1.25
N ARG A 295 -42.40 54.21 -2.52
CA ARG A 295 -41.51 54.59 -3.62
C ARG A 295 -41.44 56.11 -3.81
N SER A 296 -42.57 56.82 -3.65
CA SER A 296 -42.61 58.29 -3.78
C SER A 296 -41.71 59.02 -2.78
N TYR A 297 -41.40 58.41 -1.64
CA TYR A 297 -40.45 58.95 -0.66
C TYR A 297 -39.00 58.60 -0.98
N ILE A 298 -38.75 57.43 -1.58
CA ILE A 298 -37.40 56.93 -1.91
C ILE A 298 -36.85 57.55 -3.20
N SER A 299 -37.66 57.71 -4.25
CA SER A 299 -37.16 58.19 -5.54
C SER A 299 -36.51 59.59 -5.46
N PRO A 300 -37.03 60.58 -4.71
CA PRO A 300 -36.36 61.88 -4.54
C PRO A 300 -34.98 61.79 -3.87
N LEU A 301 -34.81 60.89 -2.89
CA LEU A 301 -33.51 60.64 -2.26
C LEU A 301 -32.53 60.04 -3.28
N LEU A 302 -32.98 59.08 -4.09
CA LEU A 302 -32.15 58.48 -5.15
C LEU A 302 -31.72 59.52 -6.19
N GLU A 303 -32.64 60.39 -6.64
CA GLU A 303 -32.33 61.49 -7.57
C GLU A 303 -31.31 62.47 -6.95
N SER A 304 -31.37 62.71 -5.64
CA SER A 304 -30.44 63.62 -4.97
C SER A 304 -28.97 63.17 -5.05
N TYR A 305 -28.71 61.86 -5.17
CA TYR A 305 -27.35 61.31 -5.28
C TYR A 305 -26.83 61.19 -6.72
N LYS A 306 -27.71 61.10 -7.74
CA LYS A 306 -27.29 60.85 -9.13
C LYS A 306 -26.32 61.91 -9.66
N ARG A 307 -26.72 63.18 -9.60
CA ARG A 307 -25.93 64.30 -10.12
C ARG A 307 -24.63 64.52 -9.33
N PRO A 308 -24.62 64.47 -7.99
CA PRO A 308 -23.38 64.46 -7.23
C PRO A 308 -22.40 63.34 -7.58
N ILE A 309 -22.86 62.10 -7.69
CA ILE A 309 -22.00 60.95 -8.02
C ILE A 309 -21.40 61.11 -9.42
N GLU A 310 -22.16 61.62 -10.38
CA GLU A 310 -21.69 61.89 -11.74
C GLU A 310 -20.63 63.00 -11.77
N VAL A 311 -20.94 64.17 -11.19
CA VAL A 311 -20.07 65.36 -11.27
C VAL A 311 -18.83 65.23 -10.36
N LEU A 312 -18.93 64.51 -9.25
CA LEU A 312 -17.78 64.24 -8.35
C LEU A 312 -17.07 62.92 -8.71
N GLY A 313 -17.48 62.26 -9.79
CA GLY A 313 -16.91 61.00 -10.25
C GLY A 313 -15.54 61.14 -10.90
N PRO A 314 -14.86 60.01 -11.15
CA PRO A 314 -13.52 59.98 -11.74
C PRO A 314 -13.47 60.62 -13.14
N SER A 315 -14.50 60.41 -13.97
CA SER A 315 -14.54 60.97 -15.33
C SER A 315 -14.49 62.50 -15.35
N ASN A 316 -15.21 63.17 -14.46
CA ASN A 316 -15.22 64.63 -14.39
C ASN A 316 -13.95 65.19 -13.73
N PHE A 317 -13.31 64.42 -12.84
CA PHE A 317 -12.01 64.81 -12.29
C PHE A 317 -10.91 64.81 -13.34
N GLU A 318 -10.85 63.81 -14.22
CA GLU A 318 -9.89 63.82 -15.33
C GLU A 318 -10.06 65.04 -16.22
N VAL A 319 -11.31 65.45 -16.49
CA VAL A 319 -11.62 66.70 -17.21
C VAL A 319 -11.08 67.90 -16.45
N LEU A 320 -11.40 68.05 -15.15
CA LEU A 320 -10.91 69.14 -14.31
C LEU A 320 -9.37 69.21 -14.25
N LYS A 321 -8.72 68.06 -14.12
CA LYS A 321 -7.25 67.94 -14.06
C LYS A 321 -6.61 68.31 -15.40
N SER A 322 -7.22 67.91 -16.52
CA SER A 322 -6.75 68.29 -17.86
C SER A 322 -6.83 69.80 -18.09
N LEU A 323 -7.92 70.44 -17.64
CA LEU A 323 -8.10 71.89 -17.72
C LEU A 323 -7.11 72.65 -16.83
N ASP A 324 -6.83 72.14 -15.63
CA ASP A 324 -5.84 72.72 -14.73
C ASP A 324 -4.43 72.64 -15.31
N LEU A 325 -4.04 71.48 -15.84
CA LEU A 325 -2.74 71.30 -16.51
C LEU A 325 -2.61 72.15 -17.78
N ASP A 326 -3.67 72.28 -18.57
CA ASP A 326 -3.69 73.16 -19.76
C ASP A 326 -3.50 74.63 -19.37
N TYR A 327 -4.19 75.08 -18.32
CA TYR A 327 -4.01 76.42 -17.77
C TYR A 327 -2.58 76.65 -17.26
N GLN A 328 -2.02 75.72 -16.48
CA GLN A 328 -0.65 75.84 -15.96
C GLN A 328 0.39 75.89 -17.09
N LYS A 329 0.26 75.04 -18.11
CA LYS A 329 1.15 75.04 -19.28
C LYS A 329 1.08 76.36 -20.05
N LYS A 330 -0.13 76.84 -20.37
CA LYS A 330 -0.33 78.09 -21.11
C LYS A 330 0.17 79.30 -20.31
N LYS A 331 -0.05 79.29 -19.00
CA LYS A 331 0.47 80.31 -18.08
C LYS A 331 1.99 80.34 -18.06
N GLN A 332 2.65 79.18 -17.92
CA GLN A 332 4.13 79.12 -17.97
C GLN A 332 4.70 79.63 -19.29
N VAL A 333 4.08 79.28 -20.42
CA VAL A 333 4.48 79.80 -21.74
C VAL A 333 4.33 81.31 -21.79
N SER A 334 3.19 81.85 -21.37
CA SER A 334 2.94 83.29 -21.31
C SER A 334 3.92 84.04 -20.39
N ASP A 335 4.21 83.48 -19.21
CA ASP A 335 5.11 84.09 -18.23
C ASP A 335 6.58 84.07 -18.71
N THR A 336 7.01 82.99 -19.38
CA THR A 336 8.36 82.88 -19.96
C THR A 336 8.57 83.88 -21.10
N LEU A 337 7.59 84.00 -22.00
CA LEU A 337 7.59 85.00 -23.10
C LEU A 337 7.64 86.43 -22.55
N ARG A 338 6.87 86.70 -21.49
CA ARG A 338 6.87 87.99 -20.80
C ARG A 338 8.24 88.30 -20.20
N GLN A 339 8.87 87.34 -19.52
CA GLN A 339 10.16 87.52 -18.89
C GLN A 339 11.29 87.76 -19.91
N LYS A 340 11.27 87.08 -21.06
CA LYS A 340 12.29 87.22 -22.10
C LYS A 340 12.23 88.57 -22.84
N THR A 341 11.04 89.15 -23.01
CA THR A 341 10.84 90.37 -23.83
C THR A 341 10.94 91.65 -23.01
N LEU A 342 10.64 91.60 -21.70
CA LEU A 342 10.51 92.80 -20.85
C LEU A 342 11.68 93.02 -19.87
N SER A 343 12.70 92.16 -19.84
CA SER A 343 13.72 92.13 -18.78
C SER A 343 14.72 93.30 -18.76
N ASP A 344 14.81 94.10 -19.82
CA ASP A 344 15.76 95.24 -19.93
C ASP A 344 15.08 96.54 -20.40
N LEU A 345 13.86 96.78 -19.90
CA LEU A 345 13.08 97.97 -20.22
C LEU A 345 13.05 98.96 -19.05
N PRO A 346 13.11 100.28 -19.32
CA PRO A 346 13.20 101.31 -18.27
C PRO A 346 11.88 101.56 -17.52
N PHE A 347 10.76 100.96 -17.95
CA PHE A 347 9.46 101.09 -17.30
C PHE A 347 8.80 99.72 -17.16
N ASP A 348 8.29 99.42 -15.96
CA ASP A 348 7.69 98.11 -15.63
C ASP A 348 6.35 97.85 -16.35
N ASN A 349 5.69 98.92 -16.81
CA ASN A 349 4.34 98.87 -17.38
C ASN A 349 4.33 98.79 -18.92
N ILE A 350 5.48 98.55 -19.55
CA ILE A 350 5.53 98.35 -21.00
C ILE A 350 4.78 97.06 -21.37
N CYS A 351 3.97 97.14 -22.44
CA CYS A 351 3.03 96.09 -22.89
C CYS A 351 1.85 95.80 -21.96
N ASP A 352 1.53 96.66 -20.99
CA ASP A 352 0.25 96.59 -20.27
C ASP A 352 -0.94 97.05 -21.15
N THR A 353 -2.14 97.07 -20.58
CA THR A 353 -3.34 97.49 -21.32
C THR A 353 -3.29 98.93 -21.82
N GLN A 354 -2.76 99.87 -21.04
CA GLN A 354 -2.68 101.29 -21.43
C GLN A 354 -1.58 101.52 -22.47
N TRP A 355 -0.42 100.88 -22.28
CA TRP A 355 0.69 100.94 -23.21
C TRP A 355 0.34 100.31 -24.56
N THR A 356 -0.38 99.19 -24.56
CA THR A 356 -0.85 98.55 -25.81
C THR A 356 -1.82 99.45 -26.58
N VAL A 357 -2.66 100.23 -25.89
CA VAL A 357 -3.52 101.23 -26.53
C VAL A 357 -2.69 102.33 -27.17
N LEU A 358 -1.68 102.87 -26.46
CA LEU A 358 -0.74 103.84 -27.02
C LEU A 358 -0.01 103.28 -28.26
N TRP A 359 0.49 102.06 -28.16
CA TRP A 359 1.22 101.38 -29.24
C TRP A 359 0.35 101.17 -30.49
N ARG A 360 -0.90 100.72 -30.31
CA ARG A 360 -1.87 100.61 -31.41
C ARG A 360 -2.24 101.96 -32.00
N ALA A 361 -2.43 102.99 -31.19
CA ALA A 361 -2.70 104.33 -31.67
C ALA A 361 -1.54 104.89 -32.52
N ALA A 362 -0.29 104.63 -32.11
CA ALA A 362 0.90 104.98 -32.88
C ALA A 362 0.97 104.21 -34.21
N LYS A 363 0.60 102.92 -34.21
CA LYS A 363 0.48 102.09 -35.41
C LYS A 363 -0.57 102.64 -36.38
N ASP A 364 -1.78 102.88 -35.87
CA ASP A 364 -2.89 103.39 -36.67
C ASP A 364 -2.57 104.77 -37.25
N PHE A 365 -1.88 105.63 -36.50
CA PHE A 365 -1.41 106.92 -36.96
C PHE A 365 -0.43 106.81 -38.14
N LEU A 366 0.61 105.98 -38.02
CA LEU A 366 1.60 105.77 -39.09
C LEU A 366 0.99 105.14 -40.33
N VAL A 367 0.10 104.15 -40.15
CA VAL A 367 -0.60 103.50 -41.27
C VAL A 367 -1.52 104.50 -42.00
N LYS A 368 -2.14 105.44 -41.28
CA LYS A 368 -3.06 106.43 -41.85
C LYS A 368 -2.36 107.58 -42.60
N GLU A 369 -1.14 107.95 -42.23
CA GLU A 369 -0.35 108.99 -42.94
C GLU A 369 0.01 108.61 -44.38
N ASN A 370 -0.09 107.33 -44.75
CA ASN A 370 -0.07 106.82 -46.14
C ASN A 370 1.19 107.19 -46.97
N LYS A 371 2.35 107.37 -46.31
CA LYS A 371 3.66 107.60 -46.96
C LYS A 371 4.47 106.31 -47.20
N GLY A 372 3.87 105.13 -47.02
CA GLY A 372 4.53 103.83 -47.25
C GLY A 372 5.49 103.35 -46.15
N GLN A 373 5.53 104.03 -45.00
CA GLN A 373 6.32 103.57 -43.84
C GLN A 373 5.69 102.32 -43.19
N LYS A 374 6.55 101.37 -42.80
CA LYS A 374 6.14 100.13 -42.10
C LYS A 374 6.08 100.38 -40.60
N PHE A 375 5.19 99.68 -39.89
CA PHE A 375 5.14 99.70 -38.44
C PHE A 375 5.66 98.37 -37.85
N PRO A 376 6.51 98.40 -36.81
CA PRO A 376 7.11 99.58 -36.20
C PRO A 376 8.10 100.30 -37.14
N PRO A 377 8.31 101.62 -36.96
CA PRO A 377 9.23 102.40 -37.79
C PRO A 377 10.65 101.83 -37.73
N THR A 378 11.35 101.86 -38.87
CA THR A 378 12.68 101.27 -39.05
C THR A 378 13.79 102.32 -38.95
N LYS A 379 15.06 101.90 -38.98
CA LYS A 379 16.20 102.82 -38.88
C LYS A 379 16.13 103.92 -39.96
N GLY A 380 16.19 105.18 -39.53
CA GLY A 380 16.09 106.35 -40.41
C GLY A 380 14.66 106.87 -40.61
N ASP A 381 13.63 106.15 -40.17
CA ASP A 381 12.27 106.69 -40.08
C ASP A 381 12.14 107.61 -38.85
N SER A 382 11.25 108.59 -38.90
CA SER A 382 10.95 109.44 -37.74
C SER A 382 9.96 108.74 -36.80
N CYS A 383 10.25 108.76 -35.50
CA CYS A 383 9.37 108.22 -34.48
C CYS A 383 8.02 108.97 -34.43
N PRO A 384 6.87 108.29 -34.48
CA PRO A 384 5.56 108.94 -34.51
C PRO A 384 5.18 109.64 -33.19
N LEU A 385 5.92 109.40 -32.11
CA LEU A 385 5.63 109.96 -30.79
C LEU A 385 6.58 111.11 -30.44
N CYS A 386 7.89 110.92 -30.60
CA CYS A 386 8.88 111.95 -30.24
C CYS A 386 9.47 112.71 -31.43
N LEU A 387 9.15 112.31 -32.67
CA LEU A 387 9.58 112.94 -33.94
C LEU A 387 11.09 112.91 -34.20
N GLN A 388 11.86 112.12 -33.44
CA GLN A 388 13.30 111.89 -33.68
C GLN A 388 13.53 110.71 -34.64
N ASP A 389 14.65 110.71 -35.36
CA ASP A 389 15.02 109.61 -36.25
C ASP A 389 15.38 108.34 -35.46
N ILE A 390 14.76 107.22 -35.85
CA ILE A 390 14.94 105.91 -35.23
C ILE A 390 16.36 105.40 -35.50
N GLN A 391 17.07 105.12 -34.42
CA GLN A 391 18.37 104.45 -34.45
C GLN A 391 18.20 102.92 -34.54
N GLU A 392 19.24 102.22 -34.97
CA GLU A 392 19.23 100.76 -35.19
C GLU A 392 18.77 99.96 -33.97
N THR A 393 19.35 100.26 -32.80
CA THR A 393 18.98 99.61 -31.54
C THR A 393 17.53 99.86 -31.11
N SER A 394 16.96 101.00 -31.51
CA SER A 394 15.57 101.32 -31.23
C SER A 394 14.64 100.61 -32.21
N ALA A 395 15.01 100.46 -33.48
CA ALA A 395 14.25 99.70 -34.47
C ALA A 395 14.10 98.23 -34.07
N ASP A 396 15.20 97.59 -33.66
CA ASP A 396 15.19 96.18 -33.21
C ASP A 396 14.27 96.01 -31.99
N LYS A 397 14.40 96.90 -31.00
CA LYS A 397 13.59 96.85 -29.78
C LYS A 397 12.09 97.09 -30.04
N LEU A 398 11.77 97.99 -30.97
CA LEU A 398 10.38 98.21 -31.40
C LEU A 398 9.83 96.98 -32.14
N GLN A 399 10.64 96.26 -32.93
CA GLN A 399 10.23 95.00 -33.58
C GLN A 399 9.99 93.88 -32.58
N GLU A 400 10.86 93.73 -31.56
CA GLU A 400 10.65 92.76 -30.48
C GLU A 400 9.33 93.02 -29.73
N LEU A 401 9.02 94.29 -29.46
CA LEU A 401 7.77 94.71 -28.82
C LEU A 401 6.53 94.43 -29.70
N GLU A 402 6.61 94.67 -31.00
CA GLU A 402 5.52 94.32 -31.95
C GLU A 402 5.33 92.81 -32.04
N ALA A 403 6.41 92.03 -32.01
CA ALA A 403 6.33 90.56 -32.01
C ALA A 403 5.65 90.03 -30.74
N PHE A 404 5.98 90.58 -29.58
CA PHE A 404 5.37 90.21 -28.30
C PHE A 404 3.87 90.58 -28.23
N ILE A 405 3.48 91.77 -28.70
CA ILE A 405 2.07 92.21 -28.71
C ILE A 405 1.19 91.34 -29.62
N ASN A 406 1.76 90.83 -30.72
CA ASN A 406 1.04 89.97 -31.65
C ASN A 406 1.05 88.48 -31.25
N ASP A 407 1.71 88.11 -30.15
CA ASP A 407 1.77 86.71 -29.70
C ASP A 407 0.50 86.28 -28.95
N LYS A 408 -0.03 85.10 -29.29
CA LYS A 408 -1.34 84.58 -28.85
C LYS A 408 -1.32 84.02 -27.41
N ALA A 409 -0.17 84.00 -26.74
CA ALA A 409 0.03 83.32 -25.47
C ALA A 409 -0.84 83.86 -24.31
N ALA A 410 -1.00 85.18 -24.19
CA ALA A 410 -1.79 85.79 -23.11
C ALA A 410 -3.30 85.50 -23.27
N LYS A 411 -3.82 85.56 -24.50
CA LYS A 411 -5.23 85.26 -24.79
C LYS A 411 -5.57 83.79 -24.54
N ASN A 412 -4.68 82.87 -24.95
CA ASN A 412 -4.84 81.44 -24.70
C ASN A 412 -4.87 81.11 -23.19
N THR A 413 -4.12 81.86 -22.37
CA THR A 413 -4.08 81.67 -20.91
C THR A 413 -5.40 82.11 -20.25
N ASP A 414 -5.98 83.23 -20.68
CA ASP A 414 -7.28 83.71 -20.17
C ASP A 414 -8.44 82.76 -20.57
N GLU A 415 -8.42 82.24 -21.79
CA GLU A 415 -9.40 81.25 -22.26
C GLU A 415 -9.32 79.93 -21.44
N ALA A 416 -8.11 79.44 -21.14
CA ALA A 416 -7.91 78.27 -20.31
C ALA A 416 -8.36 78.48 -18.85
N LEU A 417 -8.11 79.68 -18.29
CA LEU A 417 -8.57 80.04 -16.95
C LEU A 417 -10.10 80.10 -16.87
N LYS A 418 -10.76 80.69 -17.88
CA LYS A 418 -12.24 80.74 -17.95
C LYS A 418 -12.85 79.34 -17.99
N ALA A 419 -12.30 78.44 -18.80
CA ALA A 419 -12.76 77.06 -18.87
C ALA A 419 -12.62 76.33 -17.52
N LEU A 420 -11.48 76.50 -16.82
CA LEU A 420 -11.25 75.92 -15.50
C LEU A 420 -12.22 76.49 -14.43
N ILE A 421 -12.46 77.80 -14.44
CA ILE A 421 -13.40 78.45 -13.50
C ILE A 421 -14.83 77.96 -13.74
N GLN A 422 -15.26 77.86 -15.00
CA GLN A 422 -16.59 77.34 -15.35
C GLN A 422 -16.75 75.89 -14.86
N ALA A 423 -15.77 75.02 -15.10
CA ALA A 423 -15.82 73.64 -14.63
C ALA A 423 -15.87 73.54 -13.09
N LYS A 424 -15.06 74.33 -12.36
CA LYS A 424 -15.11 74.40 -10.88
C LYS A 424 -16.44 74.99 -10.35
N SER A 425 -17.08 75.89 -11.09
CA SER A 425 -18.38 76.46 -10.70
C SER A 425 -19.50 75.40 -10.68
N VAL A 426 -19.47 74.44 -11.61
CA VAL A 426 -20.43 73.32 -11.66
C VAL A 426 -20.29 72.46 -10.40
N VAL A 427 -19.06 72.16 -9.97
CA VAL A 427 -18.78 71.42 -8.73
C VAL A 427 -19.32 72.17 -7.50
N ARG A 428 -19.08 73.50 -7.42
CA ARG A 428 -19.56 74.34 -6.31
C ARG A 428 -21.08 74.44 -6.23
N SER A 429 -21.77 74.32 -7.37
CA SER A 429 -23.23 74.43 -7.45
C SER A 429 -23.99 73.19 -6.99
N LEU A 430 -23.30 72.07 -6.71
CA LEU A 430 -23.95 70.84 -6.26
C LEU A 430 -24.54 71.00 -4.85
N SER A 431 -25.80 70.57 -4.68
CA SER A 431 -26.43 70.41 -3.37
C SER A 431 -26.17 68.98 -2.86
N LEU A 432 -25.58 68.87 -1.66
CA LEU A 432 -25.30 67.59 -0.97
C LEU A 432 -26.06 67.48 0.37
N ASN A 433 -27.16 68.23 0.51
CA ASN A 433 -27.96 68.22 1.72
C ASN A 433 -29.01 67.10 1.66
N ILE A 434 -28.79 66.07 2.48
CA ILE A 434 -29.72 64.95 2.64
C ILE A 434 -30.59 65.04 3.91
N ALA A 435 -30.43 66.07 4.74
CA ALA A 435 -31.12 66.18 6.03
C ALA A 435 -32.66 66.21 5.89
N GLN A 436 -33.16 66.72 4.77
CA GLN A 436 -34.59 66.72 4.45
C GLN A 436 -35.18 65.30 4.24
N PHE A 437 -34.33 64.27 4.11
CA PHE A 437 -34.74 62.89 3.90
C PHE A 437 -34.58 62.01 5.16
N GLU A 438 -34.40 62.60 6.34
CA GLU A 438 -34.17 61.87 7.60
C GLU A 438 -35.25 60.80 7.89
N GLY A 439 -36.53 61.12 7.63
CA GLY A 439 -37.62 60.16 7.77
C GLY A 439 -37.48 58.95 6.83
N VAL A 440 -37.10 59.21 5.57
CA VAL A 440 -36.89 58.17 4.55
C VAL A 440 -35.68 57.30 4.90
N LEU A 441 -34.61 57.91 5.41
CA LEU A 441 -33.41 57.20 5.85
C LEU A 441 -33.71 56.25 7.01
N ASN A 442 -34.54 56.66 7.98
CA ASN A 442 -34.97 55.80 9.07
C ASN A 442 -35.84 54.63 8.58
N GLU A 443 -36.77 54.86 7.65
CA GLU A 443 -37.56 53.79 7.04
C GLU A 443 -36.68 52.80 6.25
N LEU A 444 -35.69 53.31 5.51
CA LEU A 444 -34.73 52.48 4.78
C LEU A 444 -33.85 51.64 5.70
N ASP A 445 -33.52 52.12 6.89
CA ASP A 445 -32.75 51.36 7.88
C ASP A 445 -33.57 50.22 8.51
N VAL A 446 -34.90 50.39 8.60
CA VAL A 446 -35.82 49.30 8.98
C VAL A 446 -35.91 48.25 7.88
N ILE A 447 -35.94 48.67 6.61
CA ILE A 447 -35.97 47.77 5.45
C ILE A 447 -34.65 47.01 5.29
N LYS A 448 -33.53 47.72 5.47
CA LYS A 448 -32.18 47.17 5.34
C LYS A 448 -31.28 47.79 6.42
N PRO A 449 -31.04 47.07 7.53
CA PRO A 449 -30.20 47.55 8.62
C PRO A 449 -28.82 48.02 8.16
N GLY A 450 -28.40 49.19 8.62
CA GLY A 450 -27.11 49.79 8.28
C GLY A 450 -27.10 50.61 6.98
N LEU A 451 -28.20 50.61 6.21
CA LEU A 451 -28.29 51.38 4.97
C LEU A 451 -28.25 52.89 5.23
N LYS A 452 -28.86 53.37 6.31
CA LYS A 452 -28.81 54.80 6.70
C LYS A 452 -27.36 55.25 6.92
N VAL A 453 -26.66 54.54 7.80
CA VAL A 453 -25.26 54.84 8.15
C VAL A 453 -24.36 54.78 6.91
N GLY A 454 -24.62 53.83 6.02
CA GLY A 454 -23.90 53.71 4.75
C GLY A 454 -24.12 54.91 3.80
N LEU A 455 -25.35 55.38 3.66
CA LEU A 455 -25.71 56.53 2.82
C LEU A 455 -25.21 57.86 3.38
N GLU A 456 -25.20 58.03 4.71
CA GLU A 456 -24.62 59.18 5.39
C GLU A 456 -23.10 59.25 5.18
N LYS A 457 -22.39 58.12 5.30
CA LYS A 457 -20.96 58.03 5.00
C LYS A 457 -20.65 58.34 3.53
N LEU A 458 -21.49 57.85 2.61
CA LEU A 458 -21.38 58.20 1.19
C LEU A 458 -21.54 59.71 0.99
N ASN A 459 -22.55 60.33 1.61
CA ASN A 459 -22.78 61.77 1.50
C ASN A 459 -21.59 62.58 2.04
N GLN A 460 -21.04 62.18 3.20
CA GLN A 460 -19.86 62.83 3.76
C GLN A 460 -18.63 62.72 2.83
N SER A 461 -18.46 61.56 2.18
CA SER A 461 -17.39 61.36 1.21
C SER A 461 -17.55 62.28 -0.01
N LEU A 462 -18.79 62.47 -0.49
CA LEU A 462 -19.10 63.41 -1.56
C LEU A 462 -18.85 64.87 -1.14
N ILE A 463 -19.21 65.26 0.09
CA ILE A 463 -18.95 66.61 0.63
C ILE A 463 -17.45 66.90 0.66
N ASN A 464 -16.66 65.96 1.19
CA ASN A 464 -15.21 66.09 1.25
C ASN A 464 -14.63 66.24 -0.17
N ARG A 465 -15.13 65.45 -1.13
CA ARG A 465 -14.70 65.51 -2.53
C ARG A 465 -15.07 66.81 -3.22
N GLN A 466 -16.26 67.35 -2.96
CA GLN A 466 -16.68 68.65 -3.48
C GLN A 466 -15.75 69.77 -3.02
N ALA A 467 -15.36 69.76 -1.73
CA ALA A 467 -14.45 70.76 -1.17
C ALA A 467 -13.07 70.70 -1.85
N VAL A 468 -12.54 69.49 -2.05
CA VAL A 468 -11.25 69.26 -2.73
C VAL A 468 -11.28 69.72 -4.19
N LEU A 469 -12.29 69.29 -4.95
CA LEU A 469 -12.41 69.63 -6.38
C LEU A 469 -12.73 71.10 -6.64
N SER A 470 -13.33 71.79 -5.67
CA SER A 470 -13.64 73.23 -5.74
C SER A 470 -12.46 74.12 -5.31
N GLY A 471 -11.39 73.54 -4.75
CA GLY A 471 -10.23 74.23 -4.19
C GLY A 471 -9.31 74.88 -5.22
N SER A 472 -8.26 75.54 -4.73
CA SER A 472 -7.24 76.20 -5.58
C SER A 472 -6.36 75.18 -6.29
N ALA A 473 -5.89 74.16 -5.58
CA ALA A 473 -5.09 73.06 -6.12
C ALA A 473 -5.93 71.78 -6.22
N LEU A 474 -5.81 71.06 -7.33
CA LEU A 474 -6.39 69.73 -7.49
C LEU A 474 -5.41 68.66 -6.95
N PRO A 475 -5.91 67.57 -6.36
CA PRO A 475 -5.06 66.47 -5.89
C PRO A 475 -4.46 65.69 -7.07
N GLU A 476 -3.36 64.96 -6.83
CA GLU A 476 -2.75 64.09 -7.86
C GLU A 476 -3.63 62.91 -8.23
N SER A 477 -4.35 62.35 -7.26
CA SER A 477 -5.26 61.23 -7.43
C SER A 477 -6.54 61.43 -6.63
N LEU A 478 -7.52 60.57 -6.89
CA LEU A 478 -8.86 60.65 -6.35
C LEU A 478 -9.15 59.39 -5.52
N ASP A 479 -9.54 59.57 -4.26
CA ASP A 479 -9.85 58.43 -3.37
C ASP A 479 -11.08 57.64 -3.83
N GLU A 480 -11.04 56.31 -3.73
CA GLU A 480 -12.19 55.49 -4.12
C GLU A 480 -13.37 55.70 -3.15
N ILE A 481 -14.57 55.92 -3.69
CA ILE A 481 -15.81 56.02 -2.90
C ILE A 481 -16.65 54.79 -3.19
N SER A 482 -17.01 54.04 -2.14
CA SER A 482 -17.89 52.90 -2.26
C SER A 482 -19.32 53.32 -2.59
N LEU A 483 -19.86 52.81 -3.70
CA LEU A 483 -21.22 53.06 -4.15
C LEU A 483 -22.21 51.94 -3.78
N SER A 484 -21.80 50.96 -2.97
CA SER A 484 -22.61 49.78 -2.64
C SER A 484 -23.95 50.13 -2.00
N HIS A 485 -23.99 51.13 -1.11
CA HIS A 485 -25.21 51.59 -0.46
C HIS A 485 -26.13 52.37 -1.40
N PHE A 486 -25.57 53.14 -2.34
CA PHE A 486 -26.35 53.77 -3.41
C PHE A 486 -26.94 52.72 -4.36
N GLN A 487 -26.18 51.68 -4.69
CA GLN A 487 -26.67 50.55 -5.47
C GLN A 487 -27.78 49.80 -4.74
N ALA A 488 -27.64 49.57 -3.42
CA ALA A 488 -28.70 48.97 -2.61
C ALA A 488 -29.99 49.82 -2.61
N LEU A 489 -29.86 51.15 -2.47
CA LEU A 489 -30.99 52.08 -2.59
C LEU A 489 -31.66 51.99 -3.98
N ARG A 490 -30.86 51.88 -5.04
CA ARG A 490 -31.34 51.73 -6.41
C ARG A 490 -32.09 50.41 -6.64
N GLU A 491 -31.60 49.32 -6.09
CA GLU A 491 -32.28 48.03 -6.18
C GLU A 491 -33.59 48.04 -5.39
N ILE A 492 -33.67 48.71 -4.24
CA ILE A 492 -34.94 48.90 -3.50
C ILE A 492 -35.97 49.66 -4.37
N ASP A 493 -35.60 50.80 -4.99
CA ASP A 493 -36.52 51.54 -5.87
C ASP A 493 -36.99 50.68 -7.06
N LYS A 494 -36.08 49.89 -7.63
CA LYS A 494 -36.37 49.00 -8.77
C LYS A 494 -37.26 47.82 -8.38
N GLU A 495 -37.06 47.22 -7.21
CA GLU A 495 -37.91 46.16 -6.69
C GLU A 495 -39.33 46.70 -6.43
N LEU A 496 -39.44 47.89 -5.81
CA LEU A 496 -40.72 48.58 -5.63
C LEU A 496 -41.40 48.88 -6.97
N PHE A 497 -40.68 49.39 -7.96
CA PHE A 497 -41.22 49.64 -9.30
C PHE A 497 -41.79 48.37 -9.94
N THR A 498 -41.05 47.26 -9.81
CA THR A 498 -41.45 45.97 -10.37
C THR A 498 -42.71 45.44 -9.69
N GLN A 499 -42.76 45.44 -8.36
CA GLN A 499 -43.93 45.01 -7.60
C GLN A 499 -45.17 45.87 -7.89
N ILE A 500 -45.00 47.19 -8.07
CA ILE A 500 -46.11 48.08 -8.48
C ILE A 500 -46.66 47.69 -9.85
N GLY A 501 -45.79 47.36 -10.82
CA GLY A 501 -46.18 46.92 -12.16
C GLY A 501 -46.87 45.55 -12.17
N GLU A 502 -46.40 44.60 -11.36
CA GLU A 502 -47.05 43.29 -11.21
C GLU A 502 -48.49 43.41 -10.70
N LEU A 503 -48.73 44.29 -9.73
CA LEU A 503 -50.05 44.53 -9.16
C LEU A 503 -50.97 45.38 -10.05
N GLU A 504 -50.44 46.04 -11.09
CA GLU A 504 -51.25 46.85 -12.01
C GLU A 504 -52.12 46.01 -12.96
N GLN A 505 -51.68 44.80 -13.29
CA GLN A 505 -52.34 43.93 -14.26
C GLN A 505 -53.20 42.84 -13.62
N GLN A 506 -53.30 42.80 -12.30
CA GLN A 506 -53.92 41.70 -11.56
C GLN A 506 -55.24 42.10 -10.89
N SER A 507 -56.29 41.30 -11.12
CA SER A 507 -57.59 41.44 -10.45
C SER A 507 -57.64 40.82 -9.04
N SER A 508 -56.59 40.11 -8.64
CA SER A 508 -56.44 39.45 -7.33
C SER A 508 -54.97 39.42 -6.92
N ASN A 509 -54.67 39.48 -5.62
CA ASN A 509 -53.31 39.42 -5.07
C ASN A 509 -52.79 37.99 -4.90
N ASN A 510 -53.57 36.96 -5.28
CA ASN A 510 -53.21 35.56 -5.06
C ASN A 510 -51.85 35.19 -5.67
N GLU A 511 -51.55 35.65 -6.89
CA GLU A 511 -50.28 35.34 -7.55
C GLU A 511 -49.09 36.07 -6.90
N PHE A 512 -49.28 37.32 -6.49
CA PHE A 512 -48.29 38.10 -5.75
C PHE A 512 -47.97 37.48 -4.38
N VAL A 513 -49.01 37.09 -3.63
CA VAL A 513 -48.89 36.38 -2.36
C VAL A 513 -48.23 35.01 -2.56
N ALA A 514 -48.60 34.26 -3.61
CA ALA A 514 -47.98 32.97 -3.91
C ALA A 514 -46.48 33.11 -4.22
N LYS A 515 -46.06 34.14 -4.96
CA LYS A 515 -44.63 34.45 -5.20
C LYS A 515 -43.89 34.78 -3.90
N LYS A 516 -44.45 35.65 -3.05
CA LYS A 516 -43.85 35.98 -1.74
C LYS A 516 -43.79 34.75 -0.81
N GLN A 517 -44.83 33.92 -0.79
CA GLN A 517 -44.87 32.66 -0.04
C GLN A 517 -43.79 31.69 -0.54
N ALA A 518 -43.61 31.55 -1.87
CA ALA A 518 -42.57 30.71 -2.44
C ALA A 518 -41.16 31.20 -2.07
N ARG A 519 -40.93 32.54 -2.08
CA ARG A 519 -39.68 33.14 -1.62
C ARG A 519 -39.43 32.88 -0.13
N LEU A 520 -40.45 33.03 0.72
CA LEU A 520 -40.35 32.74 2.15
C LEU A 520 -40.02 31.26 2.41
N THR A 521 -40.69 30.35 1.70
CA THR A 521 -40.41 28.91 1.78
C THR A 521 -38.97 28.59 1.36
N GLU A 522 -38.50 29.15 0.24
CA GLU A 522 -37.10 28.99 -0.20
C GLU A 522 -36.09 29.50 0.85
N LEU A 523 -36.30 30.69 1.41
CA LEU A 523 -35.40 31.24 2.44
C LEU A 523 -35.42 30.41 3.74
N THR A 524 -36.60 29.92 4.13
CA THR A 524 -36.77 29.07 5.32
C THR A 524 -36.04 27.74 5.14
N ASP A 525 -36.13 27.13 3.96
CA ASP A 525 -35.43 25.88 3.64
C ASP A 525 -33.92 26.10 3.50
N ARG A 526 -33.47 27.21 2.90
CA ARG A 526 -32.05 27.60 2.87
C ARG A 526 -31.49 27.84 4.28
N ALA A 527 -32.28 28.42 5.19
CA ALA A 527 -31.90 28.58 6.60
C ALA A 527 -31.83 27.24 7.33
N TYR A 528 -32.73 26.30 7.01
CA TYR A 528 -32.67 24.93 7.51
C TYR A 528 -31.39 24.21 7.04
N VAL A 529 -31.05 24.30 5.76
CA VAL A 529 -29.80 23.76 5.20
C VAL A 529 -28.58 24.38 5.90
N ALA A 530 -28.56 25.71 6.09
CA ALA A 530 -27.48 26.39 6.80
C ALA A 530 -27.33 25.90 8.25
N LYS A 531 -28.45 25.69 8.96
CA LYS A 531 -28.47 25.16 10.33
C LYS A 531 -27.92 23.73 10.42
N HIS A 532 -28.22 22.88 9.43
CA HIS A 532 -27.83 21.46 9.41
C HIS A 532 -26.58 21.16 8.56
N LYS A 533 -25.90 22.19 8.06
CA LYS A 533 -24.76 22.08 7.14
C LYS A 533 -23.70 21.06 7.55
N ALA A 534 -23.25 21.08 8.80
CA ALA A 534 -22.25 20.12 9.29
C ALA A 534 -22.72 18.66 9.16
N ASN A 535 -23.99 18.39 9.45
CA ASN A 535 -24.57 17.05 9.31
C ASN A 535 -24.70 16.67 7.84
N ILE A 536 -25.08 17.61 6.96
CA ILE A 536 -25.16 17.42 5.51
C ILE A 536 -23.80 17.04 4.94
N ILE A 537 -22.75 17.79 5.27
CA ILE A 537 -21.36 17.48 4.88
C ILE A 537 -20.96 16.08 5.35
N THR A 538 -21.29 15.73 6.59
CA THR A 538 -21.01 14.39 7.15
C THR A 538 -21.69 13.30 6.33
N ASN A 539 -22.97 13.47 5.97
CA ASN A 539 -23.72 12.51 5.15
C ASN A 539 -23.19 12.42 3.71
N VAL A 540 -22.76 13.53 3.10
CA VAL A 540 -22.12 13.53 1.77
C VAL A 540 -20.82 12.71 1.80
N ARG A 541 -19.95 12.98 2.78
CA ARG A 541 -18.69 12.24 2.96
C ARG A 541 -18.95 10.76 3.19
N ARG A 542 -19.94 10.43 4.03
CA ARG A 542 -20.36 9.06 4.27
C ARG A 542 -20.88 8.39 3.00
N SER A 543 -21.70 9.07 2.20
CA SER A 543 -22.21 8.55 0.92
C SER A 543 -21.08 8.22 -0.05
N LYS A 544 -20.03 9.06 -0.12
CA LYS A 544 -18.82 8.80 -0.91
C LYS A 544 -18.07 7.55 -0.44
N ILE A 545 -17.97 7.35 0.88
CA ILE A 545 -17.37 6.14 1.46
C ILE A 545 -18.20 4.90 1.12
N VAL A 546 -19.52 4.97 1.33
CA VAL A 546 -20.46 3.87 1.01
C VAL A 546 -20.38 3.49 -0.47
N ALA A 547 -20.36 4.47 -1.38
CA ALA A 547 -20.23 4.21 -2.81
C ALA A 547 -18.93 3.45 -3.16
N LYS A 548 -17.80 3.82 -2.54
CA LYS A 548 -16.52 3.11 -2.70
C LYS A 548 -16.56 1.70 -2.10
N LEU A 549 -17.16 1.53 -0.92
CA LEU A 549 -17.34 0.21 -0.30
C LEU A 549 -18.22 -0.70 -1.16
N ASN A 550 -19.29 -0.16 -1.76
CA ASN A 550 -20.16 -0.90 -2.67
C ASN A 550 -19.41 -1.37 -3.93
N LYS A 551 -18.46 -0.59 -4.48
CA LYS A 551 -17.59 -1.07 -5.56
C LYS A 551 -16.79 -2.32 -5.17
N ILE A 552 -16.30 -2.40 -3.92
CA ILE A 552 -15.63 -3.60 -3.40
C ILE A 552 -16.64 -4.75 -3.20
N SER A 553 -17.86 -4.43 -2.77
CA SER A 553 -18.95 -5.40 -2.62
C SER A 553 -19.35 -6.04 -3.95
N ASP A 554 -19.43 -5.26 -5.02
CA ASP A 554 -19.74 -5.73 -6.38
C ASP A 554 -18.67 -6.71 -6.89
N GLN A 555 -17.41 -6.47 -6.51
CA GLN A 555 -16.29 -7.38 -6.77
C GLN A 555 -16.35 -8.66 -5.93
N SER A 556 -17.17 -8.71 -4.87
CA SER A 556 -17.25 -9.84 -3.94
C SER A 556 -18.32 -10.88 -4.32
N ALA A 557 -18.61 -11.00 -5.62
CA ALA A 557 -19.55 -11.99 -6.16
C ALA A 557 -18.89 -13.38 -6.27
N THR A 558 -19.45 -14.38 -5.58
CA THR A 558 -18.90 -15.75 -5.51
C THR A 558 -19.20 -16.62 -6.74
N ARG A 559 -20.12 -16.20 -7.62
CA ARG A 559 -20.58 -17.00 -8.78
C ARG A 559 -19.44 -17.41 -9.71
N SER A 560 -18.49 -16.50 -9.98
CA SER A 560 -17.34 -16.79 -10.84
C SER A 560 -16.42 -17.84 -10.22
N ILE A 561 -16.24 -17.80 -8.89
CA ILE A 561 -15.46 -18.78 -8.13
C ILE A 561 -16.13 -20.15 -8.15
N SER A 562 -17.44 -20.23 -7.92
CA SER A 562 -18.19 -21.50 -7.99
C SER A 562 -18.14 -22.12 -9.39
N THR A 563 -18.19 -21.30 -10.44
CA THR A 563 -18.07 -21.76 -11.83
C THR A 563 -16.69 -22.33 -12.12
N LEU A 564 -15.62 -21.66 -11.63
CA LEU A 564 -14.25 -22.16 -11.74
C LEU A 564 -14.09 -23.49 -11.00
N SER A 565 -14.61 -23.58 -9.77
CA SER A 565 -14.58 -24.81 -8.98
C SER A 565 -15.21 -25.96 -9.75
N ALA A 566 -16.45 -25.79 -10.24
CA ALA A 566 -17.14 -26.81 -11.03
C ALA A 566 -16.36 -27.22 -12.29
N ARG A 567 -15.70 -26.27 -12.97
CA ARG A 567 -14.87 -26.55 -14.15
C ARG A 567 -13.67 -27.45 -13.81
N ILE A 568 -12.89 -27.12 -12.78
CA ILE A 568 -11.71 -27.91 -12.36
C ILE A 568 -12.12 -29.33 -11.97
N TYR A 569 -13.28 -29.48 -11.31
CA TYR A 569 -13.87 -30.78 -11.01
C TYR A 569 -14.28 -31.55 -12.27
N SER A 570 -15.00 -30.91 -13.20
CA SER A 570 -15.48 -31.55 -14.43
C SER A 570 -14.37 -31.98 -15.39
N GLN A 571 -13.21 -31.31 -15.34
CA GLN A 571 -12.04 -31.64 -16.17
C GLN A 571 -11.27 -32.88 -15.70
N GLY A 572 -11.74 -33.56 -14.64
CA GLY A 572 -11.15 -34.83 -14.20
C GLY A 572 -9.78 -34.69 -13.55
N VAL A 573 -9.34 -33.49 -13.18
CA VAL A 573 -8.06 -33.24 -12.48
C VAL A 573 -8.03 -33.92 -11.10
N ILE A 574 -9.20 -34.23 -10.56
CA ILE A 574 -9.39 -34.58 -9.17
C ILE A 574 -9.69 -36.08 -8.97
N GLU A 575 -10.27 -36.77 -9.95
CA GLU A 575 -10.54 -38.21 -9.83
C GLU A 575 -9.24 -39.03 -9.72
N PRO A 576 -8.17 -38.76 -10.52
CA PRO A 576 -6.87 -39.44 -10.36
C PRO A 576 -6.27 -39.24 -8.97
N LEU A 577 -6.48 -38.05 -8.37
CA LEU A 577 -6.03 -37.73 -7.04
C LEU A 577 -6.75 -38.56 -5.98
N LYS A 578 -8.08 -38.63 -6.07
CA LYS A 578 -8.92 -39.44 -5.20
C LYS A 578 -8.57 -40.92 -5.30
N GLU A 579 -8.40 -41.45 -6.52
CA GLU A 579 -7.99 -42.84 -6.75
C GLU A 579 -6.62 -43.14 -6.15
N SER A 580 -5.63 -42.27 -6.42
CA SER A 580 -4.29 -42.40 -5.84
C SER A 580 -4.34 -42.35 -4.33
N PHE A 581 -5.10 -41.42 -3.75
CA PHE A 581 -5.21 -41.27 -2.30
C PHE A 581 -5.84 -42.50 -1.63
N VAL A 582 -6.93 -43.05 -2.19
CA VAL A 582 -7.53 -44.29 -1.70
C VAL A 582 -6.55 -45.46 -1.78
N LYS A 583 -5.74 -45.55 -2.85
CA LYS A 583 -4.68 -46.56 -2.99
C LYS A 583 -3.61 -46.40 -1.92
N GLU A 584 -3.15 -45.18 -1.65
CA GLU A 584 -2.18 -44.88 -0.60
C GLU A 584 -2.73 -45.25 0.79
N LEU A 585 -3.97 -44.88 1.11
CA LEU A 585 -4.60 -45.25 2.39
C LEU A 585 -4.70 -46.77 2.58
N LYS A 586 -5.07 -47.51 1.52
CA LYS A 586 -5.09 -48.99 1.56
C LYS A 586 -3.70 -49.57 1.80
N SER A 587 -2.64 -48.98 1.23
CA SER A 587 -1.26 -49.43 1.43
C SER A 587 -0.81 -49.31 2.89
N PHE A 588 -1.28 -48.30 3.61
CA PHE A 588 -1.04 -48.14 5.05
C PHE A 588 -1.88 -49.11 5.90
N GLY A 589 -2.89 -49.80 5.34
CA GLY A 589 -3.61 -50.88 6.02
C GLY A 589 -4.27 -50.44 7.32
N PHE A 590 -5.07 -49.38 7.29
CA PHE A 590 -5.97 -49.00 8.38
C PHE A 590 -7.00 -50.12 8.58
N ASN A 591 -7.11 -50.64 9.81
CA ASN A 591 -7.93 -51.82 10.14
C ASN A 591 -9.07 -51.52 11.12
N ARG A 592 -9.05 -50.35 11.77
CA ARG A 592 -10.07 -49.93 12.75
C ARG A 592 -11.29 -49.30 12.11
N PHE A 593 -11.12 -48.72 10.93
CA PHE A 593 -12.17 -48.02 10.21
C PHE A 593 -11.82 -47.92 8.73
N ASP A 594 -12.83 -48.04 7.88
CA ASP A 594 -12.70 -47.75 6.47
C ASP A 594 -12.83 -46.24 6.26
N ILE A 595 -11.90 -45.66 5.51
CA ILE A 595 -11.93 -44.24 5.15
C ILE A 595 -12.53 -44.14 3.76
N ASN A 596 -13.69 -43.51 3.65
CA ASN A 596 -14.29 -43.14 2.38
C ASN A 596 -14.05 -41.66 2.08
N VAL A 597 -13.63 -41.39 0.85
CA VAL A 597 -13.48 -40.03 0.34
C VAL A 597 -14.83 -39.61 -0.24
N LYS A 598 -15.53 -38.69 0.45
CA LYS A 598 -16.77 -38.08 -0.08
C LYS A 598 -16.52 -36.65 -0.52
N THR A 599 -17.25 -36.25 -1.55
CA THR A 599 -17.37 -34.86 -1.98
C THR A 599 -18.58 -34.23 -1.32
N ARG A 600 -18.40 -33.19 -0.52
CA ARG A 600 -19.49 -32.37 0.02
C ARG A 600 -19.59 -31.08 -0.78
N ASN A 601 -20.79 -30.73 -1.24
CA ASN A 601 -21.03 -29.43 -1.85
C ASN A 601 -21.47 -28.43 -0.76
N LYS A 602 -20.67 -27.40 -0.49
CA LYS A 602 -21.01 -26.30 0.43
C LYS A 602 -20.74 -24.98 -0.28
N ALA A 603 -21.73 -24.09 -0.33
CA ALA A 603 -21.64 -22.79 -1.00
C ALA A 603 -21.15 -22.85 -2.48
N GLY A 604 -21.50 -23.93 -3.21
CA GLY A 604 -21.08 -24.10 -4.60
C GLY A 604 -19.65 -24.59 -4.79
N GLN A 605 -18.99 -25.05 -3.73
CA GLN A 605 -17.70 -25.74 -3.78
C GLN A 605 -17.86 -27.20 -3.39
N GLN A 606 -17.28 -28.08 -4.20
CA GLN A 606 -17.03 -29.45 -3.77
C GLN A 606 -15.79 -29.45 -2.86
N GLN A 607 -15.90 -30.07 -1.69
CA GLN A 607 -14.82 -30.27 -0.73
C GLN A 607 -14.62 -31.77 -0.49
N PHE A 608 -13.37 -32.19 -0.32
CA PHE A 608 -13.03 -33.56 0.03
C PHE A 608 -13.08 -33.75 1.54
N LYS A 609 -13.97 -34.63 1.97
CA LYS A 609 -14.08 -35.05 3.35
C LYS A 609 -13.70 -36.52 3.47
N LEU A 610 -12.82 -36.81 4.42
CA LEU A 610 -12.61 -38.18 4.88
C LEU A 610 -13.73 -38.49 5.87
N GLU A 611 -14.54 -39.49 5.55
CA GLU A 611 -15.55 -40.02 6.44
C GLU A 611 -15.21 -41.45 6.82
N LEU A 612 -15.42 -41.76 8.09
CA LEU A 612 -15.43 -43.13 8.58
C LEU A 612 -16.65 -43.85 7.97
N ALA A 613 -16.41 -44.95 7.27
CA ALA A 613 -17.51 -45.78 6.78
C ALA A 613 -18.18 -46.47 7.98
N ASN A 614 -19.50 -46.56 7.94
CA ASN A 614 -20.30 -47.33 8.90
C ASN A 614 -20.14 -46.91 10.39
N SER A 615 -19.94 -45.62 10.68
CA SER A 615 -19.86 -45.09 12.06
C SER A 615 -20.91 -44.00 12.34
N ASN A 616 -21.32 -43.88 13.61
CA ASN A 616 -22.17 -42.78 14.10
C ASN A 616 -21.39 -41.48 14.28
N GLU A 617 -20.07 -41.56 14.48
CA GLU A 617 -19.14 -40.42 14.47
C GLU A 617 -18.43 -40.40 13.12
N SER A 618 -18.78 -39.46 12.25
CA SER A 618 -18.27 -39.43 10.86
C SER A 618 -16.87 -38.81 10.73
N VAL A 619 -16.33 -38.29 11.83
CA VAL A 619 -15.15 -37.41 11.87
C VAL A 619 -13.88 -38.20 12.14
N VAL A 620 -13.06 -38.40 11.10
CA VAL A 620 -11.79 -39.13 11.21
C VAL A 620 -10.86 -38.50 12.24
N GLY A 621 -10.80 -37.17 12.37
CA GLY A 621 -9.85 -36.48 13.27
C GLY A 621 -10.13 -36.65 14.76
N LYS A 622 -11.39 -36.96 15.12
CA LYS A 622 -11.78 -37.24 16.52
C LYS A 622 -11.47 -38.69 16.93
N VAL A 623 -11.24 -39.57 15.94
CA VAL A 623 -11.07 -41.02 16.15
C VAL A 623 -9.65 -41.48 15.84
N ALA A 624 -9.01 -40.88 14.83
CA ALA A 624 -7.66 -41.21 14.39
C ALA A 624 -6.63 -40.67 15.38
N SER A 625 -5.75 -41.55 15.84
CA SER A 625 -4.57 -41.20 16.61
C SER A 625 -3.62 -40.31 15.81
N GLU A 626 -2.75 -39.56 16.50
CA GLU A 626 -1.73 -38.71 15.88
C GLU A 626 -0.89 -39.47 14.82
N GLY A 627 -0.57 -40.73 15.10
CA GLY A 627 0.16 -41.58 14.16
C GLY A 627 -0.63 -41.94 12.89
N GLU A 628 -1.94 -42.16 13.01
CA GLU A 628 -2.84 -42.38 11.88
C GLU A 628 -3.00 -41.11 11.05
N GLN A 629 -3.17 -39.96 11.71
CA GLN A 629 -3.23 -38.65 11.05
C GLN A 629 -1.95 -38.37 10.25
N ARG A 630 -0.79 -38.73 10.79
CA ARG A 630 0.49 -38.59 10.08
C ARG A 630 0.56 -39.46 8.83
N CYS A 631 0.11 -40.71 8.92
CA CYS A 631 0.05 -41.60 7.75
C CYS A 631 -0.91 -41.05 6.68
N ILE A 632 -2.04 -40.48 7.10
CA ILE A 632 -2.99 -39.80 6.20
C ILE A 632 -2.34 -38.59 5.51
N ALA A 633 -1.55 -37.79 6.23
CA ALA A 633 -0.83 -36.66 5.65
C ALA A 633 0.25 -37.10 4.63
N ILE A 634 1.00 -38.17 4.92
CA ILE A 634 1.98 -38.74 3.98
C ILE A 634 1.26 -39.32 2.75
N ALA A 635 0.17 -40.06 2.93
CA ALA A 635 -0.67 -40.58 1.85
C ALA A 635 -1.20 -39.44 0.95
N SER A 636 -1.66 -38.36 1.58
CA SER A 636 -2.13 -37.14 0.93
C SER A 636 -1.05 -36.53 0.04
N PHE A 637 0.15 -36.35 0.61
CA PHE A 637 1.30 -35.81 -0.08
C PHE A 637 1.74 -36.65 -1.28
N LEU A 638 1.90 -37.97 -1.09
CA LEU A 638 2.30 -38.89 -2.16
C LEU A 638 1.23 -38.99 -3.25
N SER A 639 -0.05 -38.94 -2.88
CA SER A 639 -1.15 -38.97 -3.85
C SER A 639 -1.17 -37.74 -4.75
N GLU A 640 -0.85 -36.56 -4.22
CA GLU A 640 -0.76 -35.32 -4.99
C GLU A 640 0.37 -35.39 -6.02
N MET A 641 1.54 -35.90 -5.61
CA MET A 641 2.65 -36.10 -6.54
C MET A 641 2.31 -37.09 -7.64
N LYS A 642 1.58 -38.17 -7.33
CA LYS A 642 1.16 -39.17 -8.32
C LYS A 642 0.10 -38.64 -9.28
N ALA A 643 -0.87 -37.86 -8.78
CA ALA A 643 -1.90 -37.23 -9.62
C ALA A 643 -1.29 -36.22 -10.59
N ASP A 644 -0.31 -35.44 -10.15
CA ASP A 644 0.44 -34.49 -10.99
C ASP A 644 1.48 -35.18 -11.88
N SER A 645 1.57 -36.52 -11.86
CA SER A 645 2.54 -37.34 -12.61
C SER A 645 4.00 -36.93 -12.37
N ARG A 646 4.31 -36.46 -11.15
CA ARG A 646 5.63 -35.91 -10.83
C ARG A 646 6.69 -36.97 -10.57
N ARG A 647 7.89 -36.73 -11.09
CA ARG A 647 9.06 -37.63 -10.98
C ARG A 647 10.24 -37.00 -10.24
N SER A 648 10.21 -35.70 -9.98
CA SER A 648 11.22 -35.00 -9.19
C SER A 648 11.39 -35.59 -7.78
N ALA A 649 12.56 -35.30 -7.20
CA ALA A 649 12.95 -35.78 -5.89
C ALA A 649 11.98 -35.34 -4.78
N VAL A 650 11.97 -36.13 -3.71
CA VAL A 650 11.16 -35.88 -2.53
C VAL A 650 12.00 -35.94 -1.24
N LEU A 651 11.83 -34.94 -0.39
CA LEU A 651 12.48 -34.82 0.91
C LEU A 651 11.48 -35.10 2.03
N PHE A 652 11.86 -35.89 3.02
CA PHE A 652 11.13 -36.09 4.27
C PHE A 652 11.97 -35.62 5.45
N ASP A 653 11.51 -34.61 6.19
CA ASP A 653 12.13 -34.09 7.41
C ASP A 653 11.40 -34.63 8.65
N ASP A 654 12.04 -35.58 9.34
CA ASP A 654 11.47 -36.33 10.47
C ASP A 654 10.03 -36.81 10.17
N PRO A 655 9.83 -37.67 9.16
CA PRO A 655 8.49 -38.15 8.80
C PRO A 655 7.81 -38.91 9.94
N VAL A 656 8.62 -39.47 10.84
CA VAL A 656 8.22 -40.21 12.02
C VAL A 656 8.72 -39.48 13.27
N ASN A 657 7.81 -38.85 14.01
CA ASN A 657 8.07 -38.31 15.34
C ASN A 657 6.99 -38.84 16.29
N SER A 658 7.36 -39.41 17.43
CA SER A 658 6.41 -39.95 18.44
C SER A 658 5.35 -40.94 17.92
N LEU A 659 5.65 -41.68 16.85
CA LEU A 659 4.73 -42.68 16.27
C LEU A 659 4.90 -44.04 16.95
N SER A 660 3.80 -44.79 17.01
CA SER A 660 3.89 -46.20 17.41
C SER A 660 4.74 -46.96 16.39
N HIS A 661 5.54 -47.90 16.90
CA HIS A 661 6.44 -48.69 16.09
C HIS A 661 5.74 -49.36 14.88
N GLN A 662 4.47 -49.78 15.02
CA GLN A 662 3.70 -50.36 13.92
C GLN A 662 3.54 -49.38 12.74
N TRP A 663 3.19 -48.13 13.00
CA TRP A 663 3.04 -47.11 11.96
C TRP A 663 4.39 -46.70 11.37
N SER A 664 5.44 -46.60 12.18
CA SER A 664 6.79 -46.29 11.70
C SER A 664 7.31 -47.30 10.68
N ALA A 665 7.00 -48.60 10.82
CA ALA A 665 7.35 -49.60 9.81
C ALA A 665 6.60 -49.40 8.50
N LYS A 666 5.31 -49.11 8.58
CA LYS A 666 4.47 -48.90 7.39
C LYS A 666 4.97 -47.69 6.60
N VAL A 667 5.32 -46.61 7.30
CA VAL A 667 5.97 -45.43 6.70
C VAL A 667 7.30 -45.82 6.07
N ALA A 668 8.20 -46.50 6.80
CA ALA A 668 9.51 -46.91 6.26
C ALA A 668 9.38 -47.76 4.99
N LYS A 669 8.51 -48.78 5.01
CA LYS A 669 8.21 -49.62 3.85
C LYS A 669 7.73 -48.78 2.67
N ARG A 670 6.77 -47.88 2.91
CA ARG A 670 6.20 -47.07 1.83
C ARG A 670 7.21 -46.09 1.21
N LEU A 671 8.09 -45.49 2.02
CA LEU A 671 9.17 -44.62 1.52
C LEU A 671 10.20 -45.38 0.68
N ILE A 672 10.52 -46.62 1.05
CA ILE A 672 11.38 -47.49 0.24
C ILE A 672 10.70 -47.87 -1.07
N GLU A 673 9.40 -48.20 -1.05
CA GLU A 673 8.63 -48.45 -2.28
C GLU A 673 8.64 -47.22 -3.20
N GLU A 674 8.48 -46.01 -2.64
CA GLU A 674 8.56 -44.76 -3.41
C GLU A 674 9.95 -44.52 -4.02
N SER A 675 11.01 -44.96 -3.32
CA SER A 675 12.40 -44.84 -3.79
C SER A 675 12.71 -45.66 -5.05
N LEU A 676 11.83 -46.60 -5.41
CA LEU A 676 11.93 -47.36 -6.66
C LEU A 676 11.50 -46.51 -7.88
N GLU A 677 10.61 -45.54 -7.67
CA GLU A 677 10.08 -44.68 -8.74
C GLU A 677 10.83 -43.34 -8.86
N ARG A 678 11.33 -42.78 -7.76
CA ARG A 678 12.00 -41.47 -7.71
C ARG A 678 13.06 -41.39 -6.61
N GLN A 679 13.86 -40.33 -6.63
CA GLN A 679 14.82 -40.04 -5.57
C GLN A 679 14.09 -39.67 -4.27
N VAL A 680 14.38 -40.39 -3.18
CA VAL A 680 13.85 -40.10 -1.84
C VAL A 680 14.99 -39.73 -0.90
N ILE A 681 14.86 -38.62 -0.18
CA ILE A 681 15.84 -38.18 0.82
C ILE A 681 15.13 -38.07 2.17
N VAL A 682 15.62 -38.77 3.18
CA VAL A 682 15.00 -38.82 4.51
C VAL A 682 15.97 -38.29 5.55
N PHE A 683 15.60 -37.21 6.22
CA PHE A 683 16.28 -36.72 7.42
C PHE A 683 15.59 -37.30 8.65
N THR A 684 16.35 -37.94 9.54
CA THR A 684 15.78 -38.50 10.76
C THR A 684 16.74 -38.44 11.94
N HIS A 685 16.19 -38.20 13.14
CA HIS A 685 16.92 -38.38 14.41
C HIS A 685 16.65 -39.73 15.08
N ASP A 686 15.69 -40.51 14.59
CA ASP A 686 15.27 -41.76 15.20
C ASP A 686 16.06 -42.92 14.62
N ILE A 687 16.94 -43.51 15.45
CA ILE A 687 17.77 -44.67 15.07
C ILE A 687 16.92 -45.91 14.79
N VAL A 688 15.76 -46.05 15.44
CA VAL A 688 14.83 -47.17 15.20
C VAL A 688 14.24 -46.98 13.82
N PHE A 689 13.74 -45.79 13.47
CA PHE A 689 13.23 -45.53 12.13
C PHE A 689 14.30 -45.68 11.04
N TYR A 690 15.53 -45.24 11.29
CA TYR A 690 16.68 -45.51 10.42
C TYR A 690 16.85 -47.01 10.15
N LYS A 691 16.75 -47.86 11.18
CA LYS A 691 16.85 -49.32 11.02
C LYS A 691 15.67 -49.91 10.27
N LEU A 692 14.46 -49.42 10.52
CA LEU A 692 13.25 -49.84 9.78
C LEU A 692 13.36 -49.55 8.27
N LEU A 693 14.01 -48.45 7.88
CA LEU A 693 14.29 -48.15 6.47
C LEU A 693 15.25 -49.17 5.86
N LEU A 694 16.31 -49.55 6.59
CA LEU A 694 17.25 -50.59 6.13
C LEU A 694 16.58 -51.97 6.04
N GLU A 695 15.80 -52.37 7.04
CA GLU A 695 15.03 -53.62 7.02
C GLU A 695 14.04 -53.68 5.85
N ALA A 696 13.35 -52.57 5.59
CA ALA A 696 12.44 -52.46 4.45
C ALA A 696 13.20 -52.52 3.11
N SER A 697 14.39 -51.91 3.03
CA SER A 697 15.27 -52.00 1.86
C SER A 697 15.68 -53.43 1.57
N ASP A 698 16.13 -54.17 2.57
CA ASP A 698 16.54 -55.58 2.45
C ASP A 698 15.35 -56.46 2.02
N SER A 699 14.19 -56.24 2.65
CA SER A 699 12.96 -56.99 2.37
C SER A 699 12.45 -56.79 0.94
N LEU A 700 12.56 -55.56 0.42
CA LEU A 700 12.15 -55.19 -0.94
C LEU A 700 13.27 -55.39 -1.97
N LYS A 701 14.47 -55.83 -1.55
CA LYS A 701 15.67 -55.98 -2.38
C LYS A 701 16.04 -54.70 -3.13
N GLN A 702 15.84 -53.55 -2.49
CA GLN A 702 16.32 -52.27 -2.98
C GLN A 702 17.79 -52.12 -2.56
N ASP A 703 18.69 -52.08 -3.52
CA ASP A 703 20.15 -51.98 -3.30
C ASP A 703 20.65 -50.52 -3.36
N LYS A 704 19.81 -49.59 -3.81
CA LYS A 704 20.15 -48.17 -3.98
C LYS A 704 19.92 -47.32 -2.73
N VAL A 705 20.39 -47.75 -1.55
CA VAL A 705 20.30 -46.96 -0.30
C VAL A 705 21.67 -46.42 0.12
N ASN A 706 21.75 -45.11 0.39
CA ASN A 706 22.93 -44.46 0.98
C ASN A 706 22.62 -43.89 2.35
N CYS A 707 23.63 -43.82 3.21
CA CYS A 707 23.50 -43.31 4.57
C CYS A 707 24.57 -42.25 4.83
N ILE A 708 24.12 -41.10 5.30
CA ILE A 708 24.96 -39.99 5.73
C ILE A 708 24.68 -39.78 7.22
N SER A 709 25.72 -39.57 8.02
CA SER A 709 25.55 -39.15 9.41
C SER A 709 26.05 -37.73 9.64
N LEU A 710 25.34 -37.02 10.51
CA LEU A 710 25.67 -35.68 10.96
C LEU A 710 26.14 -35.72 12.40
N GLU A 711 27.28 -35.09 12.66
CA GLU A 711 27.87 -34.92 13.98
C GLU A 711 27.89 -33.44 14.40
N ARG A 712 28.15 -33.21 15.68
CA ARG A 712 28.44 -31.89 16.25
C ARG A 712 29.78 -31.90 16.97
N SER A 713 30.53 -30.82 16.83
CA SER A 713 31.62 -30.48 17.74
C SER A 713 31.09 -29.61 18.88
N ARG A 714 31.99 -29.10 19.73
CA ARG A 714 31.64 -28.12 20.78
C ARG A 714 31.23 -26.76 20.20
N SER A 715 31.77 -26.40 19.04
CA SER A 715 31.56 -25.08 18.42
C SER A 715 30.56 -25.12 17.27
N ASN A 716 30.54 -26.21 16.50
CA ASN A 716 29.79 -26.31 15.25
C ASN A 716 28.95 -27.59 15.19
N SER A 717 27.91 -27.56 14.38
CA SER A 717 27.01 -28.67 14.08
C SER A 717 27.06 -28.98 12.58
N GLY A 718 26.45 -30.08 12.14
CA GLY A 718 26.33 -30.42 10.73
C GLY A 718 27.62 -30.95 10.09
N LEU A 719 28.53 -31.51 10.90
CA LEU A 719 29.73 -32.17 10.41
C LEU A 719 29.33 -33.44 9.67
N VAL A 720 29.61 -33.49 8.37
CA VAL A 720 29.18 -34.60 7.52
C VAL A 720 30.13 -35.78 7.66
N ARG A 721 29.55 -36.97 7.80
CA ARG A 721 30.24 -38.25 7.78
C ARG A 721 29.55 -39.16 6.76
N THR A 722 30.36 -39.81 5.95
CA THR A 722 29.91 -40.77 4.92
C THR A 722 29.61 -42.16 5.49
N ASN A 723 29.97 -42.41 6.76
CA ASN A 723 29.67 -43.65 7.43
C ASN A 723 28.40 -43.49 8.28
N PRO A 724 27.54 -44.54 8.37
CA PRO A 724 26.49 -44.62 9.38
C PRO A 724 27.02 -44.43 10.82
N PRO A 725 26.16 -44.06 11.79
CA PRO A 725 26.55 -44.04 13.20
C PRO A 725 27.07 -45.42 13.62
N TRP A 726 27.97 -45.46 14.60
CA TRP A 726 28.63 -46.70 15.04
C TRP A 726 27.63 -47.82 15.37
N ASP A 727 26.52 -47.48 16.04
CA ASP A 727 25.42 -48.40 16.39
C ASP A 727 24.70 -49.00 15.18
N ALA A 728 24.79 -48.35 14.03
CA ALA A 728 24.21 -48.83 12.78
C ALA A 728 25.19 -49.63 11.91
N LEU A 729 26.51 -49.54 12.15
CA LEU A 729 27.52 -50.17 11.30
C LEU A 729 27.49 -51.71 11.41
N PRO A 730 27.53 -52.43 10.26
CA PRO A 730 27.75 -53.87 10.25
C PRO A 730 29.18 -54.22 10.68
N THR A 731 29.41 -55.48 11.07
CA THR A 731 30.70 -55.96 11.57
C THR A 731 31.87 -55.59 10.65
N SER A 732 31.73 -55.76 9.34
CA SER A 732 32.79 -55.46 8.35
C SER A 732 33.20 -53.98 8.36
N LYS A 733 32.25 -53.05 8.51
CA LYS A 733 32.53 -51.61 8.57
C LYS A 733 33.11 -51.20 9.92
N ARG A 734 32.69 -51.85 11.03
CA ARG A 734 33.29 -51.67 12.36
C ARG A 734 34.78 -52.05 12.35
N ILE A 735 35.14 -53.16 11.70
CA ILE A 735 36.54 -53.57 11.49
C ILE A 735 37.32 -52.53 10.68
N GLY A 736 36.71 -51.92 9.66
CA GLY A 736 37.34 -50.82 8.91
C GLY A 736 37.67 -49.59 9.78
N VAL A 737 36.76 -49.21 10.67
CA VAL A 737 37.00 -48.13 11.66
C VAL A 737 38.12 -48.51 12.63
N LEU A 738 38.11 -49.76 13.14
CA LEU A 738 39.18 -50.27 13.99
C LEU A 738 40.53 -50.27 13.28
N THR A 739 40.58 -50.64 12.00
CA THR A 739 41.80 -50.56 11.19
C THR A 739 42.35 -49.13 11.11
N THR A 740 41.47 -48.14 10.99
CA THR A 740 41.87 -46.71 11.01
C THR A 740 42.36 -46.28 12.41
N LYS A 741 41.72 -46.77 13.48
CA LYS A 741 42.18 -46.51 14.86
C LYS A 741 43.53 -47.16 15.15
N LEU A 742 43.77 -48.35 14.63
CA LEU A 742 45.06 -49.04 14.72
C LEU A 742 46.19 -48.23 14.08
N GLN A 743 45.95 -47.60 12.92
CA GLN A 743 46.95 -46.70 12.31
C GLN A 743 47.31 -45.53 13.23
N LYS A 744 46.33 -44.97 13.94
CA LYS A 744 46.58 -43.92 14.95
C LYS A 744 47.37 -44.47 16.14
N LEU A 745 47.03 -45.66 16.62
CA LEU A 745 47.77 -46.32 17.70
C LEU A 745 49.22 -46.59 17.33
N ARG A 746 49.50 -47.09 16.11
CA ARG A 746 50.87 -47.26 15.61
C ARG A 746 51.67 -45.95 15.65
N LYS A 747 51.04 -44.85 15.25
CA LYS A 747 51.69 -43.53 15.32
C LYS A 747 51.98 -43.09 16.76
N ILE A 748 51.07 -43.35 17.69
CA ILE A 748 51.25 -43.03 19.12
C ILE A 748 52.33 -43.92 19.74
N ASP A 749 52.40 -45.20 19.37
CA ASP A 749 53.46 -46.13 19.80
C ASP A 749 54.86 -45.63 19.41
N GLU A 750 54.99 -45.13 18.17
CA GLU A 750 56.27 -44.62 17.64
C GLU A 750 56.69 -43.26 18.23
N THR A 751 55.73 -42.37 18.55
CA THR A 751 56.02 -40.94 18.79
C THR A 751 55.40 -40.33 20.04
N GLY A 752 54.48 -41.03 20.70
CA GLY A 752 53.74 -40.56 21.87
C GLY A 752 54.29 -41.11 23.19
N THR A 753 53.54 -40.88 24.25
CA THR A 753 53.85 -41.38 25.60
C THR A 753 53.11 -42.69 25.90
N GLU A 754 53.61 -43.46 26.87
CA GLU A 754 52.95 -44.69 27.34
C GLU A 754 51.52 -44.42 27.84
N THR A 755 51.29 -43.27 28.47
CA THR A 755 49.96 -42.85 28.92
C THR A 755 49.02 -42.60 27.75
N GLU A 756 49.46 -41.87 26.73
CA GLU A 756 48.66 -41.62 25.52
C GLU A 756 48.33 -42.91 24.77
N PHE A 757 49.30 -43.82 24.68
CA PHE A 757 49.07 -45.14 24.11
C PHE A 757 48.01 -45.91 24.90
N ARG A 758 48.16 -45.98 26.23
CA ARG A 758 47.24 -46.69 27.12
C ARG A 758 45.80 -46.17 27.02
N GLU A 759 45.61 -44.85 27.00
CA GLU A 759 44.29 -44.24 26.87
C GLU A 759 43.67 -44.53 25.49
N ALA A 760 44.46 -44.41 24.42
CA ALA A 760 43.98 -44.70 23.07
C ALA A 760 43.69 -46.20 22.86
N ALA A 761 44.51 -47.08 23.45
CA ALA A 761 44.34 -48.53 23.39
C ALA A 761 43.07 -48.94 24.14
N ALA A 762 42.82 -48.39 25.33
CA ALA A 762 41.60 -48.67 26.06
C ALA A 762 40.34 -48.30 25.27
N VAL A 763 40.34 -47.16 24.57
CA VAL A 763 39.25 -46.79 23.66
C VAL A 763 39.14 -47.80 22.51
N PHE A 764 40.26 -48.20 21.91
CA PHE A 764 40.27 -49.21 20.85
C PHE A 764 39.63 -50.53 21.30
N TYR A 765 39.97 -51.04 22.48
CA TYR A 765 39.39 -52.27 23.02
C TYR A 765 37.90 -52.15 23.35
N SER A 766 37.40 -50.97 23.75
CA SER A 766 35.96 -50.72 23.82
C SER A 766 35.27 -50.93 22.45
N PHE A 767 35.82 -50.32 21.39
CA PHE A 767 35.28 -50.49 20.03
C PHE A 767 35.43 -51.93 19.51
N LEU A 768 36.53 -52.62 19.86
CA LEU A 768 36.77 -54.01 19.47
C LEU A 768 35.77 -54.95 20.15
N ARG A 769 35.51 -54.76 21.45
CA ARG A 769 34.48 -55.48 22.19
C ARG A 769 33.11 -55.31 21.53
N GLU A 770 32.72 -54.08 21.23
CA GLU A 770 31.45 -53.83 20.56
C GLU A 770 31.40 -54.41 19.14
N ALA A 771 32.53 -54.53 18.45
CA ALA A 771 32.61 -55.22 17.16
C ALA A 771 32.43 -56.74 17.29
N TRP A 772 32.97 -57.35 18.35
CA TRP A 772 32.73 -58.76 18.70
C TRP A 772 31.26 -59.01 19.03
N GLU A 773 30.65 -58.18 19.87
CA GLU A 773 29.21 -58.26 20.18
C GLU A 773 28.37 -58.19 18.89
N ARG A 774 28.71 -57.27 17.97
CA ARG A 774 28.05 -57.17 16.67
C ARG A 774 28.29 -58.38 15.78
N LEU A 775 29.51 -58.93 15.76
CA LEU A 775 29.84 -60.14 14.98
C LEU A 775 29.03 -61.34 15.46
N VAL A 776 28.89 -61.52 16.77
CA VAL A 776 28.09 -62.59 17.35
C VAL A 776 26.63 -62.46 16.90
N GLU A 777 26.07 -61.27 17.05
CA GLU A 777 24.69 -60.94 16.67
C GLU A 777 24.44 -61.12 15.17
N GLU A 778 25.30 -60.53 14.33
CA GLU A 778 25.12 -60.46 12.88
C GLU A 778 25.51 -61.75 12.16
N LYS A 779 26.62 -62.39 12.55
CA LYS A 779 27.23 -63.49 11.80
C LYS A 779 27.11 -64.83 12.50
N LEU A 780 27.50 -64.94 13.76
CA LEU A 780 27.46 -66.21 14.48
C LEU A 780 26.03 -66.69 14.68
N LEU A 781 25.20 -65.84 15.28
CA LEU A 781 23.76 -66.07 15.46
C LEU A 781 22.99 -65.80 14.17
N ASN A 782 23.66 -65.41 13.08
CA ASN A 782 23.06 -65.18 11.77
C ASN A 782 21.83 -64.27 11.84
N LYS A 783 21.91 -63.17 12.61
CA LYS A 783 20.82 -62.22 12.83
C LYS A 783 19.53 -62.86 13.34
N VAL A 784 19.62 -63.92 14.16
CA VAL A 784 18.46 -64.49 14.89
C VAL A 784 17.96 -63.47 15.92
N VAL A 785 18.88 -62.84 16.66
CA VAL A 785 18.62 -61.66 17.49
C VAL A 785 19.52 -60.55 16.97
N ASN A 786 18.98 -59.36 16.75
CA ASN A 786 19.73 -58.19 16.27
C ASN A 786 19.18 -56.92 16.95
N ARG A 787 20.06 -56.04 17.42
CA ARG A 787 19.69 -54.82 18.15
C ARG A 787 18.90 -53.90 17.23
N PHE A 788 17.87 -53.28 17.81
CA PHE A 788 16.93 -52.37 17.14
C PHE A 788 16.03 -53.03 16.08
N GLU A 789 16.11 -54.36 15.90
CA GLU A 789 15.12 -55.11 15.14
C GLU A 789 13.93 -55.51 16.02
N ARG A 790 12.76 -55.72 15.41
CA ARG A 790 11.48 -55.88 16.14
C ARG A 790 11.32 -57.21 16.87
N GLY A 791 12.02 -58.24 16.41
CA GLY A 791 11.71 -59.60 16.81
C GLY A 791 12.84 -60.57 16.57
N VAL A 792 12.68 -61.77 17.13
CA VAL A 792 13.62 -62.88 16.99
C VAL A 792 13.31 -63.63 15.69
N HIS A 793 14.27 -63.75 14.79
CA HIS A 793 14.10 -64.42 13.49
C HIS A 793 14.25 -65.93 13.62
N LEU A 794 13.19 -66.60 14.09
CA LEU A 794 13.19 -68.05 14.30
C LEU A 794 13.53 -68.85 13.03
N GLN A 795 13.19 -68.36 11.85
CA GLN A 795 13.53 -69.01 10.57
C GLN A 795 15.04 -69.08 10.31
N ARG A 796 15.83 -68.24 11.00
CA ARG A 796 17.30 -68.23 10.91
C ARG A 796 17.97 -69.16 11.93
N LEU A 797 17.22 -69.71 12.89
CA LEU A 797 17.74 -70.65 13.90
C LEU A 797 18.27 -71.94 13.28
N ASN A 798 17.69 -72.38 12.16
CA ASN A 798 18.16 -73.54 11.42
C ASN A 798 19.58 -73.39 10.88
N ARG A 799 20.13 -72.18 10.89
CA ARG A 799 21.52 -71.96 10.55
C ARG A 799 22.42 -72.01 11.78
N VAL A 800 21.92 -72.01 13.02
CA VAL A 800 22.72 -71.82 14.26
C VAL A 800 23.08 -73.16 14.93
N ASP A 801 22.75 -74.29 14.29
CA ASP A 801 23.00 -75.65 14.78
C ASP A 801 24.47 -76.09 14.76
N ASP A 802 25.34 -75.31 14.12
CA ASP A 802 26.77 -75.58 13.93
C ASP A 802 27.71 -74.82 14.89
N ILE A 803 27.18 -74.16 15.94
CA ILE A 803 28.00 -73.50 16.96
C ILE A 803 28.69 -74.55 17.83
N THR A 804 30.03 -74.49 17.89
CA THR A 804 30.87 -75.45 18.59
C THR A 804 31.50 -74.84 19.86
N SER A 805 32.07 -75.68 20.73
CA SER A 805 32.84 -75.22 21.89
C SER A 805 34.04 -74.35 21.47
N VAL A 806 34.64 -74.62 20.31
CA VAL A 806 35.74 -73.81 19.76
C VAL A 806 35.30 -72.38 19.47
N ASP A 807 34.08 -72.20 18.96
CA ASP A 807 33.52 -70.86 18.72
C ASP A 807 33.32 -70.10 20.02
N LEU A 808 32.78 -70.78 21.05
CA LEU A 808 32.53 -70.20 22.36
C LEU A 808 33.84 -69.82 23.06
N GLU A 809 34.82 -70.71 23.07
CA GLU A 809 36.16 -70.46 23.63
C GLU A 809 36.83 -69.27 22.93
N ARG A 810 36.78 -69.21 21.60
CA ARG A 810 37.35 -68.11 20.81
C ARG A 810 36.72 -66.76 21.18
N ILE A 811 35.40 -66.71 21.29
CA ILE A 811 34.67 -65.49 21.65
C ILE A 811 34.93 -65.11 23.11
N HIS A 812 34.91 -66.07 24.03
CA HIS A 812 35.16 -65.82 25.45
C HIS A 812 36.56 -65.24 25.65
N LEU A 813 37.59 -65.85 25.06
CA LEU A 813 38.97 -65.34 25.15
C LEU A 813 39.09 -63.92 24.59
N ALA A 814 38.52 -63.66 23.41
CA ALA A 814 38.57 -62.34 22.80
C ALA A 814 37.80 -61.29 23.62
N TYR A 815 36.63 -61.67 24.16
CA TYR A 815 35.79 -60.80 24.97
C TYR A 815 36.43 -60.49 26.32
N ASP A 816 36.96 -61.49 27.02
CA ASP A 816 37.64 -61.34 28.31
C ASP A 816 38.86 -60.44 28.16
N LYS A 817 39.67 -60.64 27.11
CA LYS A 817 40.81 -59.77 26.80
C LYS A 817 40.37 -58.32 26.60
N CYS A 818 39.33 -58.09 25.79
CA CYS A 818 38.78 -56.74 25.65
C CYS A 818 38.25 -56.17 26.99
N CYS A 819 37.73 -57.01 27.88
CA CYS A 819 37.24 -56.58 29.19
C CYS A 819 38.36 -56.18 30.16
N VAL A 820 39.54 -56.79 30.04
CA VAL A 820 40.74 -56.41 30.80
C VAL A 820 41.27 -55.05 30.35
N ASP A 821 41.31 -54.83 29.03
CA ASP A 821 42.03 -53.69 28.46
C ASP A 821 41.15 -52.42 28.26
N PHE A 822 39.82 -52.50 28.36
CA PHE A 822 38.93 -51.32 28.23
C PHE A 822 38.70 -50.54 29.54
N VAL A 823 38.20 -49.31 29.41
CA VAL A 823 37.81 -48.45 30.55
C VAL A 823 36.33 -48.65 30.89
N GLY A 824 36.07 -49.41 31.95
CA GLY A 824 34.71 -49.58 32.50
C GLY A 824 34.60 -50.38 33.79
N HIS A 825 35.69 -51.03 34.24
CA HIS A 825 35.78 -51.64 35.57
C HIS A 825 36.62 -50.78 36.51
N ASP A 826 36.24 -50.73 37.80
CA ASP A 826 37.06 -50.15 38.87
C ASP A 826 38.19 -51.13 39.19
N THR A 827 39.30 -51.00 38.46
CA THR A 827 40.50 -51.81 38.64
C THR A 827 41.50 -51.02 39.47
N ALA A 828 42.08 -51.64 40.51
CA ALA A 828 43.08 -50.99 41.34
C ALA A 828 44.23 -50.41 40.48
N ALA A 829 44.59 -49.15 40.73
CA ALA A 829 45.66 -48.45 40.03
C ALA A 829 46.98 -49.23 40.17
N GLY A 830 47.54 -49.68 39.05
CA GLY A 830 48.77 -50.48 38.99
C GLY A 830 48.62 -51.92 38.47
N ILE A 831 47.40 -52.41 38.28
CA ILE A 831 47.13 -53.80 37.84
C ILE A 831 46.64 -53.88 36.39
N ARG A 832 46.35 -52.76 35.73
CA ARG A 832 45.86 -52.80 34.34
C ARG A 832 47.05 -52.96 33.37
N PRO A 833 47.26 -54.14 32.76
CA PRO A 833 48.32 -54.29 31.76
C PRO A 833 48.01 -53.35 30.59
N CYS A 834 49.05 -52.76 30.01
CA CYS A 834 48.93 -52.00 28.78
C CYS A 834 49.29 -52.95 27.63
N PRO A 835 48.39 -53.24 26.69
CA PRO A 835 48.69 -54.12 25.58
C PRO A 835 49.78 -53.52 24.71
N THR A 836 50.61 -54.35 24.10
CA THR A 836 51.59 -53.95 23.10
C THR A 836 50.91 -53.72 21.75
N ILE A 837 51.51 -52.91 20.87
CA ILE A 837 50.96 -52.70 19.53
C ILE A 837 50.80 -54.01 18.74
N ASP A 838 51.69 -54.98 18.93
CA ASP A 838 51.62 -56.29 18.29
C ASP A 838 50.42 -57.12 18.79
N GLU A 839 50.10 -57.04 20.09
CA GLU A 839 48.89 -57.65 20.65
C GLU A 839 47.63 -57.01 20.07
N VAL A 840 47.58 -55.68 19.93
CA VAL A 840 46.44 -54.98 19.32
C VAL A 840 46.25 -55.39 17.85
N VAL A 841 47.35 -55.55 17.11
CA VAL A 841 47.33 -56.04 15.72
C VAL A 841 46.77 -57.46 15.66
N ALA A 842 47.29 -58.37 16.49
CA ALA A 842 46.85 -59.76 16.54
C ALA A 842 45.36 -59.87 16.89
N ASP A 843 44.88 -59.08 17.85
CA ASP A 843 43.47 -59.11 18.27
C ASP A 843 42.51 -58.58 17.18
N LEU A 844 42.95 -57.60 16.39
CA LEU A 844 42.17 -57.12 15.24
C LEU A 844 42.16 -58.13 14.09
N GLU A 845 43.26 -58.85 13.85
CA GLU A 845 43.28 -59.93 12.86
C GLU A 845 42.41 -61.10 13.32
N GLU A 846 42.36 -61.39 14.62
CA GLU A 846 41.56 -62.49 15.15
C GLU A 846 40.05 -62.35 14.85
N ILE A 847 39.50 -61.13 14.98
CA ILE A 847 38.10 -60.85 14.61
C ILE A 847 37.90 -60.87 13.09
N LYS A 848 38.88 -60.45 12.29
CA LYS A 848 38.83 -60.50 10.81
C LYS A 848 38.82 -61.94 10.32
N ASP A 849 39.70 -62.77 10.87
CA ASP A 849 39.81 -64.18 10.54
C ASP A 849 38.53 -64.93 10.91
N TYR A 850 37.95 -64.61 12.08
CA TYR A 850 36.69 -65.23 12.46
C TYR A 850 35.53 -64.77 11.58
N LEU A 851 35.43 -63.48 11.27
CA LEU A 851 34.44 -62.97 10.31
C LEU A 851 34.57 -63.68 8.96
N ASN A 852 35.80 -63.83 8.45
CA ASN A 852 36.07 -64.51 7.20
C ASN A 852 35.66 -65.99 7.26
N HIS A 853 35.99 -66.70 8.34
CA HIS A 853 35.55 -68.08 8.56
C HIS A 853 34.03 -68.21 8.50
N LEU A 854 33.31 -67.33 9.22
CA LEU A 854 31.84 -67.33 9.22
C LEU A 854 31.27 -67.04 7.82
N GLN A 855 31.87 -66.13 7.05
CA GLN A 855 31.37 -65.74 5.73
C GLN A 855 31.71 -66.76 4.63
N THR A 856 32.89 -67.36 4.65
CA THR A 856 33.37 -68.23 3.56
C THR A 856 33.07 -69.70 3.81
N VAL A 857 33.35 -70.19 5.02
CA VAL A 857 33.17 -71.61 5.38
C VAL A 857 31.71 -71.86 5.73
N ARG A 858 31.13 -71.04 6.62
CA ARG A 858 29.75 -71.20 7.11
C ARG A 858 28.71 -70.39 6.33
N LYS A 859 29.13 -69.62 5.32
CA LYS A 859 28.25 -68.86 4.40
C LYS A 859 27.23 -67.97 5.12
N ARG A 860 27.64 -67.33 6.21
CA ARG A 860 26.83 -66.36 6.97
C ARG A 860 26.72 -65.04 6.20
N THR A 861 25.50 -64.59 5.96
CA THR A 861 25.18 -63.39 5.15
C THR A 861 25.23 -62.10 5.94
#